data_AF-A0A2T2U6U5-F1
#
_entry.id   AF-A0A2T2U6U5-F1
#
_cell.length_a   1.000
_cell.length_b   1.000
_cell.length_c   1.000
_cell.angle_alpha   90.00
_cell.angle_beta   90.00
_cell.angle_gamma   90.00
#
_symmetry.space_group_name_H-M   'P 1'
#
loop_
_entity.id
_entity.type
_entity.pdbx_description
1 polymer ?
#
loop_
_entity_poly.entity_id
_entity_poly.type
_entity_poly.pdbx_seq_one_letter_code
_entity_poly.pdbx_strand_id
1 'polypeptide(L)'
;MTLRSTLRRLLRAFKTGWLIAGVTLALILMVEAGSWLVLAAAGWTELPPDPRAQADVYDGASWPRAYFQELRSIYVGWKPYVHWRRGPFEGTYINIDSLGRRRTTYPGRPTPDSAALDVFVFGGSTLWGTGARDSRTIPSLLGRYLTERGRSARVTNFGESGFLSSQEVVSLVRQLRRGNVPDVVIFYDGVNDVSSGYMHEDPATPHNAWNRRREFNLTKTHRYGDLAWNFALNTLRVSNTAALVQRIIPDEMHPDVEENTTTAEFDTTRTRKQAKRVVRTYRANMRLVRGLGRAYGFSTLFYWQPVSFEHKPLTDYEQRKAREIEEPLRDLYHRTYALADRKLSPLPAFHDISALFQGVEQPLYIDYAHLAAPGNRRVSFRRLSAAMIERVRLWLRRYLAAGSFRRAVATVATGSGAAMALTYLAQPVLTRLYTQAAFGTLDVLVSVVVLLIPLATLRFDPAVLLPDDERDAASIVALALTLACGAAVFFSGATLAVRPWLSQWGYGTISNWLFFLPPALLAVLSDKLARYWLTRRKQFSLLSVGRAGRAAVAQGSRILFAVFLTVGAGGLLGGYLLGLIAAALFYVIMIALRDGLQLFYRAFRWSRLRRVARRYRRFPFFTMPSVLLNTLASRLPFLLLLFFFNEATVGRYGRASLALAAPLGLLGQSVGNVFFAHSAEAAREGALRPLAHRVHARLAEVSLFPTLALMLAGPDVFAVVLGKSWRLAGEYLRFIGPWIMLSSIVSPLTVLFDVLERQRLDLMMSAVLFVLQTTALAAGGMTGNVHTALLALGVAGVAGRLLHGAALLRISRVPVQLGLRPYGRAVRISVPFLLPVALVTWLDVSPIWTTGVVLLCGAGFAWRLLPKLIETPHQNEQ
;
A
#
# COMPACT_ATOMS: atom_id res chain seq x y z
N MET A 1 8.71 23.48 48.17
CA MET A 1 9.42 22.35 47.53
C MET A 1 9.26 22.47 46.01
N THR A 2 10.33 22.78 45.28
CA THR A 2 10.24 23.15 43.85
C THR A 2 10.10 21.93 42.92
N LEU A 3 9.24 22.02 41.90
CA LEU A 3 9.02 21.07 40.80
C LEU A 3 10.31 20.40 40.23
N ARG A 4 11.45 21.11 40.30
CA ARG A 4 12.78 20.63 39.92
C ARG A 4 13.27 19.42 40.73
N SER A 5 12.95 19.30 42.02
CA SER A 5 13.43 18.18 42.86
C SER A 5 12.71 16.87 42.54
N THR A 6 11.40 16.94 42.27
CA THR A 6 10.58 15.80 41.88
C THR A 6 11.01 15.24 40.52
N LEU A 7 11.30 16.12 39.55
CA LEU A 7 11.79 15.73 38.23
C LEU A 7 13.14 14.99 38.29
N ARG A 8 14.07 15.44 39.14
CA ARG A 8 15.38 14.77 39.32
C ARG A 8 15.27 13.37 39.93
N ARG A 9 14.29 13.14 40.82
CA ARG A 9 14.04 11.80 41.38
C ARG A 9 13.46 10.85 40.34
N LEU A 10 12.50 11.32 39.54
CA LEU A 10 11.91 10.55 38.43
C LEU A 10 12.95 10.15 37.37
N LEU A 11 13.83 11.08 36.98
CA LEU A 11 14.89 10.81 36.01
C LEU A 11 15.89 9.75 36.51
N ARG A 12 16.22 9.75 37.81
CA ARG A 12 17.09 8.72 38.40
C ARG A 12 16.42 7.35 38.44
N ALA A 13 15.16 7.28 38.87
CA ALA A 13 14.41 6.01 38.86
C ALA A 13 14.29 5.43 37.45
N PHE A 14 14.04 6.28 36.45
CA PHE A 14 14.01 5.87 35.05
C PHE A 14 15.36 5.32 34.56
N LYS A 15 16.48 6.00 34.88
CA LYS A 15 17.83 5.53 34.54
C LYS A 15 18.13 4.16 35.14
N THR A 16 17.81 3.93 36.41
CA THR A 16 18.04 2.65 37.09
C THR A 16 17.20 1.53 36.49
N GLY A 17 15.90 1.78 36.24
CA GLY A 17 15.03 0.80 35.60
C GLY A 17 15.50 0.41 34.19
N TRP A 18 16.01 1.39 33.43
CA TRP A 18 16.57 1.15 32.10
C TRP A 18 17.85 0.29 32.14
N LEU A 19 18.74 0.53 33.11
CA LEU A 19 19.95 -0.25 33.31
C LEU A 19 19.66 -1.72 33.63
N ILE A 20 18.75 -1.98 34.57
CA ILE A 20 18.37 -3.36 34.95
C ILE A 20 17.78 -4.10 33.75
N ALA A 21 16.84 -3.48 33.03
CA ALA A 21 16.25 -4.09 31.84
C ALA A 21 17.29 -4.38 30.74
N GLY A 22 18.26 -3.48 30.56
CA GLY A 22 19.36 -3.66 29.61
C GLY A 22 20.28 -4.84 29.96
N VAL A 23 20.67 -4.97 31.22
CA VAL A 23 21.54 -6.06 31.69
C VAL A 23 20.84 -7.42 31.61
N THR A 24 19.58 -7.51 32.03
CA THR A 24 18.81 -8.76 31.94
C THR A 24 18.65 -9.23 30.49
N LEU A 25 18.40 -8.30 29.55
CA LEU A 25 18.29 -8.64 28.14
C LEU A 25 19.64 -9.16 27.58
N ALA A 26 20.75 -8.54 27.96
CA ALA A 26 22.08 -9.00 27.55
C ALA A 26 22.37 -10.44 28.02
N LEU A 27 22.00 -10.78 29.26
CA LEU A 27 22.17 -12.14 29.80
C LEU A 27 21.36 -13.19 29.05
N ILE A 28 20.07 -12.92 28.77
CA ILE A 28 19.21 -13.85 28.01
C ILE A 28 19.79 -14.11 26.62
N LEU A 29 20.28 -13.08 25.94
CA LEU A 29 20.88 -13.21 24.61
C LEU A 29 22.17 -14.03 24.64
N MET A 30 22.98 -13.90 25.69
CA MET A 30 24.19 -14.72 25.85
C MET A 30 23.86 -16.20 26.06
N VAL A 31 22.84 -16.53 26.86
CA VAL A 31 22.40 -17.92 27.07
C VAL A 31 21.88 -18.53 25.77
N GLU A 32 21.01 -17.82 25.05
CA GLU A 32 20.49 -18.28 23.75
C GLU A 32 21.59 -18.51 22.71
N ALA A 33 22.58 -17.61 22.66
CA ALA A 33 23.73 -17.76 21.77
C ALA A 33 24.58 -18.98 22.16
N GLY A 34 24.79 -19.22 23.46
CA GLY A 34 25.46 -20.40 23.97
C GLY A 34 24.74 -21.70 23.61
N SER A 35 23.43 -21.78 23.83
CA SER A 35 22.64 -22.97 23.47
C SER A 35 22.62 -23.25 21.97
N TRP A 36 22.57 -22.21 21.15
CA TRP A 36 22.68 -22.35 19.70
C TRP A 36 24.03 -22.92 19.27
N LEU A 37 25.14 -22.46 19.87
CA LEU A 37 26.48 -22.98 19.57
C LEU A 37 26.60 -24.48 19.86
N VAL A 38 26.01 -24.96 20.96
CA VAL A 38 26.01 -26.39 21.32
C VAL A 38 25.19 -27.21 20.31
N LEU A 39 23.98 -26.75 19.96
CA LEU A 39 23.12 -27.43 18.98
C LEU A 39 23.78 -27.49 17.59
N ALA A 40 24.46 -26.41 17.18
CA ALA A 40 25.19 -26.33 15.93
C ALA A 40 26.40 -27.27 15.91
N ALA A 41 27.17 -27.33 17.01
CA ALA A 41 28.31 -28.25 17.13
C ALA A 41 27.89 -29.73 17.10
N ALA A 42 26.70 -30.06 17.61
CA ALA A 42 26.14 -31.42 17.60
C ALA A 42 25.45 -31.82 16.26
N GLY A 43 25.33 -30.90 15.30
CA GLY A 43 24.65 -31.15 14.02
C GLY A 43 23.13 -31.33 14.13
N TRP A 44 22.52 -30.98 15.27
CA TRP A 44 21.08 -31.18 15.54
C TRP A 44 20.19 -30.07 15.00
N THR A 45 20.73 -29.19 14.16
CA THR A 45 20.00 -28.09 13.53
C THR A 45 19.28 -28.49 12.23
N GLU A 46 19.55 -29.68 11.66
CA GLU A 46 18.93 -30.15 10.41
C GLU A 46 17.63 -30.95 10.65
N LEU A 47 16.58 -30.64 9.88
CA LEU A 47 15.30 -31.36 9.91
C LEU A 47 15.37 -32.66 9.08
N PRO A 48 14.70 -33.75 9.49
CA PRO A 48 14.67 -35.00 8.74
C PRO A 48 14.00 -34.81 7.37
N PRO A 49 14.41 -35.53 6.31
CA PRO A 49 13.85 -35.38 4.95
C PRO A 49 12.35 -35.71 4.89
N ASP A 50 11.65 -35.16 3.88
CA ASP A 50 10.21 -35.42 3.67
C ASP A 50 9.98 -36.83 3.12
N PRO A 51 9.12 -37.66 3.74
CA PRO A 51 8.92 -39.04 3.31
C PRO A 51 8.38 -39.15 1.87
N ARG A 52 7.66 -38.13 1.37
CA ARG A 52 7.17 -38.10 -0.01
C ARG A 52 8.28 -37.95 -1.04
N ALA A 53 9.50 -37.60 -0.63
CA ALA A 53 10.66 -37.59 -1.51
C ALA A 53 11.08 -39.00 -1.96
N GLN A 54 10.58 -40.04 -1.28
CA GLN A 54 10.87 -41.46 -1.54
C GLN A 54 9.73 -42.16 -2.30
N ALA A 55 8.79 -41.41 -2.89
CA ALA A 55 7.73 -42.00 -3.71
C ALA A 55 8.32 -42.71 -4.94
N ASP A 56 7.81 -43.90 -5.25
CA ASP A 56 8.21 -44.75 -6.39
C ASP A 56 8.12 -44.04 -7.75
N VAL A 57 7.20 -43.09 -7.91
CA VAL A 57 7.10 -42.24 -9.10
C VAL A 57 8.32 -41.34 -9.33
N TYR A 58 9.20 -41.23 -8.34
CA TYR A 58 10.47 -40.50 -8.40
C TYR A 58 11.70 -41.40 -8.48
N ASP A 59 11.55 -42.71 -8.67
CA ASP A 59 12.68 -43.61 -8.80
C ASP A 59 13.65 -43.14 -9.89
N GLY A 60 14.94 -43.06 -9.54
CA GLY A 60 15.99 -42.53 -10.40
C GLY A 60 16.06 -40.99 -10.51
N ALA A 61 15.23 -40.23 -9.80
CA ALA A 61 15.26 -38.77 -9.81
C ALA A 61 16.05 -38.19 -8.62
N SER A 62 17.01 -37.29 -8.90
CA SER A 62 17.81 -36.61 -7.86
C SER A 62 17.15 -35.37 -7.22
N TRP A 63 16.14 -34.81 -7.89
CA TRP A 63 15.49 -33.55 -7.50
C TRP A 63 14.44 -33.60 -6.36
N PRO A 64 13.75 -34.71 -6.02
CA PRO A 64 12.63 -34.69 -5.06
C PRO A 64 13.03 -34.21 -3.66
N ARG A 65 14.20 -34.62 -3.15
CA ARG A 65 14.68 -34.19 -1.82
C ARG A 65 14.81 -32.67 -1.75
N ALA A 66 15.42 -32.06 -2.77
CA ALA A 66 15.54 -30.62 -2.90
C ALA A 66 14.17 -29.94 -3.11
N TYR A 67 13.26 -30.54 -3.88
CA TYR A 67 11.88 -30.04 -4.03
C TYR A 67 11.14 -29.95 -2.70
N PHE A 68 11.22 -30.97 -1.85
CA PHE A 68 10.51 -30.94 -0.56
C PHE A 68 11.21 -30.05 0.48
N GLN A 69 12.52 -29.88 0.39
CA GLN A 69 13.22 -28.83 1.15
C GLN A 69 12.75 -27.44 0.75
N GLU A 70 12.65 -27.16 -0.56
CA GLU A 70 12.02 -25.94 -1.08
C GLU A 70 10.60 -25.80 -0.54
N LEU A 71 9.76 -26.85 -0.64
CA LEU A 71 8.37 -26.83 -0.18
C LEU A 71 8.23 -26.43 1.29
N ARG A 72 9.12 -26.95 2.16
CA ARG A 72 9.12 -26.68 3.60
C ARG A 72 9.63 -25.28 3.94
N SER A 73 10.52 -24.73 3.13
CA SER A 73 11.06 -23.38 3.32
C SER A 73 10.07 -22.27 2.93
N ILE A 74 8.97 -22.61 2.26
CA ILE A 74 7.97 -21.64 1.81
C ILE A 74 7.13 -21.15 3.00
N TYR A 75 7.20 -19.85 3.24
CA TYR A 75 6.35 -19.18 4.20
C TYR A 75 4.86 -19.27 3.81
N VAL A 76 4.00 -19.68 4.73
CA VAL A 76 2.53 -19.62 4.60
C VAL A 76 2.01 -18.52 5.52
N GLY A 77 1.36 -17.50 4.95
CA GLY A 77 0.87 -16.35 5.70
C GLY A 77 -0.65 -16.25 5.75
N TRP A 78 -1.17 -15.49 6.72
CA TRP A 78 -2.60 -15.17 6.79
C TRP A 78 -3.05 -14.37 5.56
N LYS A 79 -4.22 -14.73 5.01
CA LYS A 79 -4.86 -14.02 3.91
C LYS A 79 -6.32 -13.76 4.27
N PRO A 80 -6.80 -12.49 4.26
CA PRO A 80 -8.21 -12.20 4.54
C PRO A 80 -9.15 -13.01 3.65
N TYR A 81 -10.27 -13.48 4.22
CA TYR A 81 -11.35 -14.26 3.59
C TYR A 81 -11.02 -15.71 3.17
N VAL A 82 -9.78 -15.99 2.77
CA VAL A 82 -9.35 -17.34 2.35
C VAL A 82 -8.40 -17.98 3.35
N HIS A 83 -8.20 -17.32 4.48
CA HIS A 83 -7.42 -17.69 5.65
C HIS A 83 -5.90 -17.76 5.42
N TRP A 84 -5.40 -18.46 4.41
CA TRP A 84 -3.95 -18.51 4.18
C TRP A 84 -3.61 -18.48 2.70
N ARG A 85 -2.35 -18.14 2.41
CA ARG A 85 -1.73 -18.35 1.11
C ARG A 85 -0.21 -18.39 1.29
N ARG A 86 0.48 -19.16 0.44
CA ARG A 86 1.94 -19.13 0.39
C ARG A 86 2.45 -17.76 -0.03
N GLY A 87 3.55 -17.34 0.58
CA GLY A 87 4.30 -16.15 0.19
C GLY A 87 5.08 -16.38 -1.10
N PRO A 88 5.57 -15.30 -1.74
CA PRO A 88 6.46 -15.42 -2.90
C PRO A 88 7.68 -16.27 -2.56
N PHE A 89 8.08 -17.11 -3.50
CA PHE A 89 9.19 -18.04 -3.33
C PHE A 89 9.84 -18.29 -4.70
N GLU A 90 11.16 -18.16 -4.78
CA GLU A 90 11.93 -18.51 -5.98
C GLU A 90 12.86 -19.67 -5.65
N GLY A 91 12.51 -20.83 -6.16
CA GLY A 91 13.28 -22.06 -6.06
C GLY A 91 13.59 -22.62 -7.44
N THR A 92 14.42 -23.66 -7.44
CA THR A 92 14.77 -24.43 -8.65
C THR A 92 13.55 -25.13 -9.22
N TYR A 93 12.65 -25.60 -8.37
CA TYR A 93 11.51 -26.43 -8.77
C TYR A 93 10.16 -25.78 -8.48
N ILE A 94 10.09 -24.97 -7.42
CA ILE A 94 8.90 -24.26 -7.00
C ILE A 94 9.13 -22.76 -7.18
N ASN A 95 8.33 -22.12 -8.03
CA ASN A 95 8.25 -20.67 -8.06
C ASN A 95 6.81 -20.23 -7.76
N ILE A 96 6.68 -19.36 -6.77
CA ILE A 96 5.42 -18.75 -6.38
C ILE A 96 5.53 -17.27 -6.68
N ASP A 97 4.60 -16.79 -7.49
CA ASP A 97 4.54 -15.39 -7.78
C ASP A 97 4.21 -14.58 -6.53
N SER A 98 4.57 -13.34 -6.68
CA SER A 98 4.00 -12.16 -6.08
C SER A 98 2.62 -12.29 -5.38
N LEU A 99 1.60 -12.85 -6.02
CA LEU A 99 0.24 -12.95 -5.48
C LEU A 99 0.01 -14.21 -4.64
N GLY A 100 1.05 -15.01 -4.43
CA GLY A 100 0.97 -16.33 -3.80
C GLY A 100 0.45 -17.39 -4.77
N ARG A 101 0.59 -17.20 -6.09
CA ARG A 101 0.14 -18.15 -7.12
C ARG A 101 1.33 -18.95 -7.62
N ARG A 102 1.14 -20.26 -7.78
CA ARG A 102 2.16 -21.10 -8.40
C ARG A 102 2.44 -20.63 -9.84
N ARG A 103 3.71 -20.49 -10.21
CA ARG A 103 4.12 -20.03 -11.55
C ARG A 103 3.68 -21.05 -12.61
N THR A 104 2.88 -20.59 -13.57
CA THR A 104 2.50 -21.36 -14.76
C THR A 104 3.53 -21.14 -15.88
N THR A 105 4.13 -22.21 -16.42
CA THR A 105 5.20 -22.13 -17.44
C THR A 105 4.91 -23.03 -18.65
N TYR A 106 4.87 -22.43 -19.84
CA TYR A 106 4.72 -23.12 -21.12
C TYR A 106 5.21 -22.24 -22.28
N PRO A 107 5.66 -22.83 -23.40
CA PRO A 107 6.09 -22.07 -24.58
C PRO A 107 4.97 -21.18 -25.11
N GLY A 108 5.32 -19.97 -25.58
CA GLY A 108 4.35 -19.05 -26.20
C GLY A 108 3.29 -18.49 -25.25
N ARG A 109 3.55 -18.46 -23.93
CA ARG A 109 2.60 -17.87 -22.96
C ARG A 109 2.38 -16.37 -23.26
N PRO A 110 1.14 -15.92 -23.46
CA PRO A 110 0.85 -14.53 -23.85
C PRO A 110 1.13 -13.50 -22.74
N THR A 111 1.48 -12.25 -23.11
CA THR A 111 1.75 -11.13 -22.20
C THR A 111 0.46 -10.49 -21.69
N PRO A 112 0.43 -9.86 -20.49
CA PRO A 112 -0.81 -9.32 -19.86
C PRO A 112 -1.70 -8.47 -20.78
N ASP A 113 -1.10 -7.74 -21.71
CA ASP A 113 -1.80 -6.85 -22.64
C ASP A 113 -2.22 -7.51 -23.97
N SER A 114 -1.87 -8.78 -24.21
CA SER A 114 -2.28 -9.50 -25.41
C SER A 114 -3.77 -9.81 -25.37
N ALA A 115 -4.44 -9.77 -26.53
CA ALA A 115 -5.83 -10.22 -26.73
C ALA A 115 -5.97 -11.76 -26.69
N ALA A 116 -5.40 -12.40 -25.66
CA ALA A 116 -5.40 -13.84 -25.43
C ALA A 116 -6.51 -14.26 -24.47
N LEU A 117 -6.91 -15.53 -24.55
CA LEU A 117 -7.93 -16.11 -23.68
C LEU A 117 -7.45 -16.16 -22.22
N ASP A 118 -8.13 -15.51 -21.29
CA ASP A 118 -7.82 -15.58 -19.86
C ASP A 118 -8.53 -16.77 -19.20
N VAL A 119 -7.75 -17.73 -18.71
CA VAL A 119 -8.23 -18.95 -18.06
C VAL A 119 -7.78 -18.98 -16.60
N PHE A 120 -8.72 -18.94 -15.68
CA PHE A 120 -8.44 -19.06 -14.24
C PHE A 120 -8.74 -20.48 -13.78
N VAL A 121 -7.80 -21.10 -13.06
CA VAL A 121 -7.92 -22.47 -12.56
C VAL A 121 -7.82 -22.45 -11.04
N PHE A 122 -8.82 -22.98 -10.35
CA PHE A 122 -8.96 -23.05 -8.89
C PHE A 122 -8.97 -24.51 -8.42
N GLY A 123 -8.39 -24.77 -7.26
CA GLY A 123 -8.30 -26.11 -6.69
C GLY A 123 -7.38 -26.17 -5.46
N GLY A 124 -7.33 -27.35 -4.85
CA GLY A 124 -6.49 -27.63 -3.69
C GLY A 124 -4.98 -27.75 -3.96
N SER A 125 -4.29 -28.43 -3.06
CA SER A 125 -2.85 -28.71 -3.13
C SER A 125 -2.44 -29.52 -4.38
N THR A 126 -3.33 -30.38 -4.89
CA THR A 126 -3.12 -31.10 -6.16
C THR A 126 -3.00 -30.12 -7.33
N LEU A 127 -3.91 -29.15 -7.44
CA LEU A 127 -3.85 -28.14 -8.51
C LEU A 127 -2.72 -27.12 -8.30
N TRP A 128 -2.44 -26.75 -7.04
CA TRP A 128 -1.26 -25.95 -6.71
C TRP A 128 0.04 -26.61 -7.21
N GLY A 129 0.06 -27.95 -7.31
CA GLY A 129 1.15 -28.72 -7.88
C GLY A 129 2.13 -29.27 -6.85
N THR A 130 1.65 -29.69 -5.67
CA THR A 130 2.48 -30.39 -4.69
C THR A 130 3.05 -31.67 -5.31
N GLY A 131 4.38 -31.81 -5.28
CA GLY A 131 5.08 -32.92 -5.93
C GLY A 131 5.39 -32.70 -7.42
N ALA A 132 5.08 -31.52 -7.98
CA ALA A 132 5.34 -31.22 -9.37
C ALA A 132 6.20 -29.96 -9.52
N ARG A 133 7.19 -30.02 -10.42
CA ARG A 133 7.94 -28.85 -10.90
C ARG A 133 7.00 -27.90 -11.65
N ASP A 134 7.30 -26.60 -11.68
CA ASP A 134 6.42 -25.59 -12.29
C ASP A 134 5.93 -25.93 -13.69
N SER A 135 6.81 -26.48 -14.55
CA SER A 135 6.52 -26.86 -15.93
C SER A 135 5.70 -28.15 -16.10
N ARG A 136 5.39 -28.82 -14.99
CA ARG A 136 4.68 -30.10 -14.90
C ARG A 136 3.43 -30.04 -14.01
N THR A 137 3.00 -28.84 -13.60
CA THR A 137 1.71 -28.63 -12.93
C THR A 137 0.56 -28.72 -13.93
N ILE A 138 -0.65 -29.05 -13.46
CA ILE A 138 -1.85 -29.14 -14.32
C ILE A 138 -2.09 -27.84 -15.11
N PRO A 139 -2.01 -26.62 -14.52
CA PRO A 139 -2.19 -25.39 -15.28
C PRO A 139 -1.10 -25.13 -16.33
N SER A 140 0.15 -25.53 -16.08
CA SER A 140 1.24 -25.40 -17.06
C SER A 140 1.05 -26.33 -18.26
N LEU A 141 0.58 -27.55 -17.99
CA LEU A 141 0.29 -28.54 -19.02
C LEU A 141 -0.94 -28.13 -19.84
N LEU A 142 -1.97 -27.55 -19.20
CA LEU A 142 -3.12 -26.97 -19.90
C LEU A 142 -2.70 -25.82 -20.82
N GLY A 143 -1.87 -24.89 -20.34
CA GLY A 143 -1.37 -23.80 -21.17
C GLY A 143 -0.59 -24.29 -22.39
N ARG A 144 0.32 -25.24 -22.18
CA ARG A 144 1.07 -25.88 -23.28
C ARG A 144 0.15 -26.54 -24.30
N TYR A 145 -0.83 -27.31 -23.84
CA TYR A 145 -1.80 -27.99 -24.69
C TYR A 145 -2.61 -27.02 -25.58
N LEU A 146 -2.98 -25.86 -25.05
CA LEU A 146 -3.71 -24.82 -25.79
C LEU A 146 -2.81 -24.18 -26.85
N THR A 147 -1.56 -23.85 -26.49
CA THR A 147 -0.58 -23.29 -27.43
C THR A 147 -0.28 -24.27 -28.58
N GLU A 148 -0.09 -25.55 -28.28
CA GLU A 148 0.14 -26.60 -29.30
C GLU A 148 -1.01 -26.75 -30.30
N ARG A 149 -2.21 -26.26 -29.97
CA ARG A 149 -3.40 -26.23 -30.86
C ARG A 149 -3.66 -24.87 -31.49
N GLY A 150 -2.66 -23.99 -31.49
CA GLY A 150 -2.76 -22.65 -32.08
C GLY A 150 -3.69 -21.71 -31.30
N ARG A 151 -3.93 -21.96 -30.01
CA ARG A 151 -4.77 -21.09 -29.16
C ARG A 151 -3.91 -20.29 -28.20
N SER A 152 -3.91 -18.97 -28.40
CA SER A 152 -3.29 -18.03 -27.46
C SER A 152 -4.14 -17.94 -26.18
N ALA A 153 -3.66 -18.56 -25.10
CA ALA A 153 -4.35 -18.58 -23.81
C ALA A 153 -3.39 -18.31 -22.66
N ARG A 154 -3.84 -17.53 -21.70
CA ARG A 154 -3.16 -17.22 -20.44
C ARG A 154 -3.79 -18.01 -19.31
N VAL A 155 -3.12 -19.06 -18.87
CA VAL A 155 -3.60 -19.91 -17.77
C VAL A 155 -3.01 -19.44 -16.44
N THR A 156 -3.88 -19.12 -15.48
CA THR A 156 -3.50 -18.63 -14.15
C THR A 156 -3.88 -19.65 -13.07
N ASN A 157 -2.87 -20.15 -12.35
CA ASN A 157 -3.06 -21.09 -11.24
C ASN A 157 -3.44 -20.36 -9.95
N PHE A 158 -4.71 -20.45 -9.56
CA PHE A 158 -5.20 -19.94 -8.28
C PHE A 158 -5.24 -20.99 -7.17
N GLY A 159 -4.82 -22.23 -7.44
CA GLY A 159 -4.83 -23.29 -6.45
C GLY A 159 -3.96 -22.99 -5.24
N GLU A 160 -4.29 -23.60 -4.11
CA GLU A 160 -3.54 -23.49 -2.84
C GLU A 160 -3.80 -24.71 -1.95
N SER A 161 -2.81 -25.07 -1.12
CA SER A 161 -2.94 -26.26 -0.29
C SER A 161 -4.02 -26.14 0.78
N GLY A 162 -4.85 -27.18 0.88
CA GLY A 162 -6.00 -27.24 1.78
C GLY A 162 -7.15 -26.29 1.41
N PHE A 163 -7.16 -25.68 0.22
CA PHE A 163 -8.30 -24.87 -0.20
C PHE A 163 -9.52 -25.75 -0.50
N LEU A 164 -10.66 -25.32 0.03
CA LEU A 164 -11.98 -25.88 -0.25
C LEU A 164 -12.63 -25.13 -1.42
N SER A 165 -13.56 -25.77 -2.12
CA SER A 165 -14.35 -25.12 -3.17
C SER A 165 -14.99 -23.80 -2.70
N SER A 166 -15.39 -23.69 -1.43
CA SER A 166 -15.89 -22.44 -0.83
C SER A 166 -14.85 -21.32 -0.75
N GLN A 167 -13.60 -21.62 -0.38
CA GLN A 167 -12.50 -20.64 -0.38
C GLN A 167 -12.15 -20.19 -1.81
N GLU A 168 -12.33 -21.08 -2.77
CA GLU A 168 -12.08 -20.82 -4.18
C GLU A 168 -13.16 -19.93 -4.79
N VAL A 169 -14.44 -20.16 -4.46
CA VAL A 169 -15.55 -19.25 -4.82
C VAL A 169 -15.28 -17.84 -4.28
N VAL A 170 -14.86 -17.74 -3.01
CA VAL A 170 -14.48 -16.45 -2.40
C VAL A 170 -13.29 -15.83 -3.13
N SER A 171 -12.31 -16.63 -3.54
CA SER A 171 -11.17 -16.18 -4.34
C SER A 171 -11.61 -15.62 -5.69
N LEU A 172 -12.53 -16.30 -6.39
CA LEU A 172 -13.10 -15.85 -7.66
C LEU A 172 -13.88 -14.54 -7.49
N VAL A 173 -14.78 -14.44 -6.51
CA VAL A 173 -15.53 -13.20 -6.22
C VAL A 173 -14.59 -12.02 -6.00
N ARG A 174 -13.44 -12.25 -5.35
CA ARG A 174 -12.44 -11.21 -5.15
C ARG A 174 -11.73 -10.79 -6.43
N GLN A 175 -11.49 -11.71 -7.38
CA GLN A 175 -10.98 -11.34 -8.71
C GLN A 175 -12.01 -10.50 -9.47
N LEU A 176 -13.26 -10.94 -9.51
CA LEU A 176 -14.35 -10.23 -10.19
C LEU A 176 -14.55 -8.82 -9.62
N ARG A 177 -14.49 -8.65 -8.30
CA ARG A 177 -14.58 -7.33 -7.63
C ARG A 177 -13.44 -6.36 -8.01
N ARG A 178 -12.30 -6.87 -8.46
CA ARG A 178 -11.14 -6.07 -8.90
C ARG A 178 -11.22 -5.71 -10.39
N GLY A 179 -12.22 -6.21 -11.11
CA GLY A 179 -12.30 -6.09 -12.55
C GLY A 179 -11.51 -7.17 -13.30
N ASN A 180 -10.91 -8.13 -12.59
CA ASN A 180 -10.22 -9.27 -13.19
C ASN A 180 -11.26 -10.33 -13.57
N VAL A 181 -11.90 -10.12 -14.71
CA VAL A 181 -12.91 -11.04 -15.25
C VAL A 181 -12.22 -11.96 -16.26
N PRO A 182 -12.07 -13.27 -15.96
CA PRO A 182 -11.52 -14.22 -16.91
C PRO A 182 -12.54 -14.56 -18.00
N ASP A 183 -12.11 -15.22 -19.06
CA ASP A 183 -13.02 -15.78 -20.06
C ASP A 183 -13.54 -17.16 -19.65
N VAL A 184 -12.68 -17.92 -18.97
CA VAL A 184 -12.96 -19.29 -18.52
C VAL A 184 -12.47 -19.48 -17.08
N VAL A 185 -13.32 -20.11 -16.27
CA VAL A 185 -13.00 -20.52 -14.90
C VAL A 185 -13.13 -22.02 -14.78
N ILE A 186 -12.10 -22.65 -14.23
CA ILE A 186 -12.01 -24.09 -14.03
C ILE A 186 -11.82 -24.35 -12.53
N PHE A 187 -12.60 -25.26 -11.97
CA PHE A 187 -12.46 -25.75 -10.60
C PHE A 187 -12.02 -27.22 -10.63
N TYR A 188 -11.02 -27.60 -9.82
CA TYR A 188 -10.47 -28.95 -9.69
C TYR A 188 -10.47 -29.34 -8.20
N ASP A 189 -11.48 -30.11 -7.81
CA ASP A 189 -11.93 -30.19 -6.42
C ASP A 189 -12.34 -31.62 -6.01
N GLY A 190 -12.73 -31.76 -4.73
CA GLY A 190 -13.37 -32.95 -4.17
C GLY A 190 -12.62 -33.49 -2.96
N VAL A 191 -11.29 -33.45 -2.98
CA VAL A 191 -10.48 -34.02 -1.89
C VAL A 191 -10.60 -33.23 -0.60
N ASN A 192 -10.36 -31.91 -0.63
CA ASN A 192 -10.38 -31.10 0.58
C ASN A 192 -11.80 -30.95 1.13
N ASP A 193 -12.82 -30.87 0.25
CA ASP A 193 -14.23 -30.80 0.66
C ASP A 193 -14.65 -32.05 1.46
N VAL A 194 -14.16 -33.23 1.07
CA VAL A 194 -14.35 -34.48 1.83
C VAL A 194 -13.59 -34.43 3.16
N SER A 195 -12.29 -34.09 3.15
CA SER A 195 -11.48 -34.03 4.37
C SER A 195 -12.02 -33.03 5.39
N SER A 196 -12.50 -31.86 4.95
CA SER A 196 -13.15 -30.89 5.82
C SER A 196 -14.48 -31.41 6.37
N GLY A 197 -15.26 -32.14 5.58
CA GLY A 197 -16.51 -32.75 6.05
C GLY A 197 -16.28 -33.84 7.12
N TYR A 198 -15.11 -34.46 7.13
CA TYR A 198 -14.68 -35.38 8.19
C TYR A 198 -14.32 -34.63 9.47
N MET A 199 -13.44 -33.62 9.37
CA MET A 199 -12.92 -32.84 10.50
C MET A 199 -13.98 -31.93 11.15
N HIS A 200 -14.99 -31.50 10.39
CA HIS A 200 -15.95 -30.49 10.79
C HIS A 200 -17.37 -30.87 10.39
N GLU A 201 -18.36 -30.45 11.18
CA GLU A 201 -19.76 -30.68 10.83
C GLU A 201 -20.22 -29.96 9.55
N ASP A 202 -19.60 -28.81 9.25
CA ASP A 202 -19.81 -28.03 8.03
C ASP A 202 -18.61 -28.20 7.08
N PRO A 203 -18.77 -28.86 5.92
CA PRO A 203 -17.71 -29.05 4.91
C PRO A 203 -17.16 -27.76 4.29
N ALA A 204 -17.81 -26.61 4.50
CA ALA A 204 -17.29 -25.31 4.08
C ALA A 204 -16.30 -24.69 5.08
N THR A 205 -16.08 -25.33 6.24
CA THR A 205 -15.21 -24.82 7.31
C THR A 205 -13.74 -25.02 6.94
N PRO A 206 -12.94 -23.95 6.75
CA PRO A 206 -11.56 -24.11 6.33
C PRO A 206 -10.71 -24.85 7.36
N HIS A 207 -9.83 -25.75 6.90
CA HIS A 207 -8.88 -26.46 7.75
C HIS A 207 -8.20 -25.55 8.78
N ASN A 208 -7.99 -26.06 10.00
CA ASN A 208 -7.45 -25.31 11.16
C ASN A 208 -8.32 -24.16 11.70
N ALA A 209 -9.64 -24.15 11.43
CA ALA A 209 -10.53 -23.13 11.98
C ALA A 209 -10.53 -23.06 13.53
N TRP A 210 -10.37 -24.19 14.21
CA TRP A 210 -10.34 -24.27 15.68
C TRP A 210 -9.13 -23.52 16.28
N ASN A 211 -7.92 -23.79 15.77
CA ASN A 211 -6.69 -23.09 16.18
C ASN A 211 -6.82 -21.58 15.99
N ARG A 212 -7.40 -21.14 14.85
CA ARG A 212 -7.61 -19.71 14.58
C ARG A 212 -8.61 -19.05 15.52
N ARG A 213 -9.69 -19.76 15.89
CA ARG A 213 -10.64 -19.26 16.90
C ARG A 213 -9.92 -19.08 18.24
N ARG A 214 -9.08 -20.04 18.64
CA ARG A 214 -8.24 -19.95 19.85
C ARG A 214 -7.33 -18.72 19.81
N GLU A 215 -6.55 -18.56 18.74
CA GLU A 215 -5.65 -17.41 18.55
C GLU A 215 -6.36 -16.07 18.55
N PHE A 216 -7.48 -15.95 17.83
CA PHE A 216 -8.28 -14.72 17.81
C PHE A 216 -8.80 -14.35 19.19
N ASN A 217 -9.24 -15.34 19.97
CA ASN A 217 -9.75 -15.10 21.32
C ASN A 217 -8.66 -14.60 22.29
N LEU A 218 -7.38 -14.99 22.09
CA LEU A 218 -6.24 -14.49 22.87
C LEU A 218 -5.97 -12.99 22.62
N THR A 219 -6.40 -12.43 21.49
CA THR A 219 -6.17 -11.00 21.16
C THR A 219 -7.19 -10.03 21.77
N LYS A 220 -8.14 -10.51 22.58
CA LYS A 220 -9.18 -9.67 23.20
C LYS A 220 -8.67 -8.98 24.46
N THR A 221 -9.14 -7.75 24.70
CA THR A 221 -8.59 -6.79 25.68
C THR A 221 -8.57 -7.24 27.15
N HIS A 222 -9.32 -8.28 27.52
CA HIS A 222 -9.31 -8.83 28.87
C HIS A 222 -8.32 -10.01 29.04
N ARG A 223 -7.57 -10.38 27.98
CA ARG A 223 -6.65 -11.52 27.95
C ARG A 223 -5.23 -11.12 27.58
N TYR A 224 -4.83 -9.86 27.78
CA TYR A 224 -3.45 -9.43 27.54
C TYR A 224 -2.45 -10.15 28.44
N GLY A 225 -2.86 -10.54 29.65
CA GLY A 225 -2.09 -11.44 30.51
C GLY A 225 -1.84 -12.79 29.84
N ASP A 226 -2.90 -13.44 29.35
CA ASP A 226 -2.78 -14.71 28.62
C ASP A 226 -1.97 -14.58 27.33
N LEU A 227 -2.05 -13.45 26.62
CA LEU A 227 -1.24 -13.20 25.43
C LEU A 227 0.23 -13.05 25.78
N ALA A 228 0.56 -12.27 26.83
CA ALA A 228 1.92 -12.11 27.32
C ALA A 228 2.47 -13.44 27.87
N TRP A 229 1.65 -14.20 28.58
CA TRP A 229 1.98 -15.52 29.12
C TRP A 229 2.21 -16.55 28.02
N ASN A 230 1.32 -16.65 27.02
CA ASN A 230 1.51 -17.54 25.88
C ASN A 230 2.69 -17.11 25.00
N PHE A 231 2.94 -15.81 24.85
CA PHE A 231 4.12 -15.33 24.16
C PHE A 231 5.39 -15.73 24.91
N ALA A 232 5.44 -15.54 26.23
CA ALA A 232 6.57 -15.95 27.07
C ALA A 232 6.77 -17.47 27.03
N LEU A 233 5.72 -18.26 27.23
CA LEU A 233 5.78 -19.72 27.17
C LEU A 233 6.18 -20.25 25.79
N ASN A 234 5.62 -19.70 24.71
CA ASN A 234 6.03 -20.12 23.37
C ASN A 234 7.47 -19.71 23.09
N THR A 235 7.89 -18.48 23.45
CA THR A 235 9.28 -18.03 23.29
C THR A 235 10.23 -18.93 24.06
N LEU A 236 9.86 -19.36 25.27
CA LEU A 236 10.61 -20.33 26.06
C LEU A 236 10.62 -21.70 25.40
N ARG A 237 9.47 -22.23 24.96
CA ARG A 237 9.35 -23.56 24.32
C ARG A 237 10.09 -23.68 22.98
N VAL A 238 10.19 -22.59 22.22
CA VAL A 238 10.90 -22.56 20.93
C VAL A 238 12.30 -21.96 21.02
N SER A 239 12.80 -21.73 22.25
CA SER A 239 14.15 -21.21 22.47
C SER A 239 15.22 -22.27 22.16
N ASN A 240 16.44 -21.83 21.82
CA ASN A 240 17.56 -22.75 21.66
C ASN A 240 17.86 -23.47 22.98
N THR A 241 17.64 -22.78 24.10
CA THR A 241 17.79 -23.35 25.43
C THR A 241 16.80 -24.50 25.67
N ALA A 242 15.52 -24.33 25.34
CA ALA A 242 14.53 -25.41 25.49
C ALA A 242 14.78 -26.57 24.52
N ALA A 243 15.18 -26.28 23.28
CA ALA A 243 15.56 -27.32 22.33
C ALA A 243 16.78 -28.13 22.81
N LEU A 244 17.78 -27.47 23.41
CA LEU A 244 18.93 -28.11 24.01
C LEU A 244 18.53 -28.96 25.23
N VAL A 245 17.70 -28.41 26.12
CA VAL A 245 17.20 -29.11 27.31
C VAL A 245 16.39 -30.35 26.92
N GLN A 246 15.50 -30.27 25.93
CA GLN A 246 14.73 -31.43 25.42
C GLN A 246 15.61 -32.55 24.84
N ARG A 247 16.82 -32.24 24.38
CA ARG A 247 17.76 -33.23 23.83
C ARG A 247 18.67 -33.85 24.89
N ILE A 248 18.77 -33.23 26.07
CA ILE A 248 19.62 -33.68 27.19
C ILE A 248 18.77 -34.43 28.25
N ILE A 249 17.47 -34.14 28.32
CA ILE A 249 16.54 -34.85 29.20
C ILE A 249 16.20 -36.23 28.59
N PRO A 250 16.33 -37.34 29.34
CA PRO A 250 15.89 -38.68 28.91
C PRO A 250 14.40 -38.71 28.54
N ASP A 251 14.04 -39.51 27.52
CA ASP A 251 12.67 -39.61 26.99
C ASP A 251 11.61 -39.96 28.07
N GLU A 252 12.02 -40.65 29.15
CA GLU A 252 11.19 -41.05 30.29
C GLU A 252 10.64 -39.87 31.13
N MET A 253 11.20 -38.66 30.99
CA MET A 253 10.77 -37.45 31.69
C MET A 253 9.93 -36.50 30.83
N HIS A 254 9.59 -36.88 29.59
CA HIS A 254 8.61 -36.13 28.81
C HIS A 254 7.20 -36.39 29.36
N PRO A 255 6.45 -35.35 29.76
CA PRO A 255 5.06 -35.53 30.15
C PRO A 255 4.28 -36.07 28.95
N ASP A 256 3.63 -37.22 29.14
CA ASP A 256 2.70 -37.79 28.17
C ASP A 256 1.73 -36.69 27.72
N VAL A 257 1.86 -36.26 26.47
CA VAL A 257 0.80 -35.49 25.85
C VAL A 257 -0.30 -36.50 25.59
N GLU A 258 -1.34 -36.50 26.42
CA GLU A 258 -2.60 -37.18 26.13
C GLU A 258 -3.05 -36.75 24.73
N GLU A 259 -2.71 -37.55 23.72
CA GLU A 259 -3.43 -37.57 22.47
C GLU A 259 -4.82 -38.03 22.85
N ASN A 260 -5.75 -37.08 22.90
CA ASN A 260 -7.19 -37.33 22.94
C ASN A 260 -7.61 -38.00 21.62
N THR A 261 -7.12 -39.21 21.35
CA THR A 261 -7.71 -40.15 20.42
C THR A 261 -8.93 -40.72 21.11
N THR A 262 -10.00 -39.93 21.17
CA THR A 262 -11.33 -40.52 21.25
C THR A 262 -11.49 -41.35 19.99
N THR A 263 -11.24 -42.65 20.10
CA THR A 263 -11.73 -43.69 19.18
C THR A 263 -13.26 -43.63 19.22
N ALA A 264 -13.82 -42.63 18.55
CA ALA A 264 -15.25 -42.60 18.29
C ALA A 264 -15.54 -43.84 17.45
N GLU A 265 -16.42 -44.72 17.96
CA GLU A 265 -16.91 -45.89 17.24
C GLU A 265 -17.22 -45.53 15.78
N PHE A 266 -16.77 -46.39 14.86
CA PHE A 266 -16.98 -46.21 13.43
C PHE A 266 -18.49 -46.25 13.10
N ASP A 267 -19.11 -45.08 13.01
CA ASP A 267 -20.53 -44.92 12.65
C ASP A 267 -20.71 -44.64 11.16
N THR A 268 -21.13 -45.67 10.42
CA THR A 268 -21.48 -45.57 8.97
C THR A 268 -22.64 -44.61 8.69
N THR A 269 -23.49 -44.32 9.68
CA THR A 269 -24.58 -43.34 9.56
C THR A 269 -24.03 -41.92 9.50
N ARG A 270 -23.01 -41.63 10.32
CA ARG A 270 -22.30 -40.35 10.33
C ARG A 270 -21.62 -40.08 9.00
N THR A 271 -20.85 -41.02 8.45
CA THR A 271 -20.16 -40.84 7.16
C THR A 271 -21.17 -40.65 6.02
N ARG A 272 -22.29 -41.38 6.02
CA ARG A 272 -23.39 -41.19 5.05
C ARG A 272 -24.01 -39.79 5.13
N LYS A 273 -24.20 -39.23 6.33
CA LYS A 273 -24.73 -37.86 6.52
C LYS A 273 -23.71 -36.82 6.09
N GLN A 274 -22.43 -37.00 6.39
CA GLN A 274 -21.34 -36.12 5.97
C GLN A 274 -21.20 -36.11 4.44
N ALA A 275 -21.20 -37.27 3.76
CA ALA A 275 -21.14 -37.37 2.30
C ALA A 275 -22.26 -36.55 1.62
N LYS A 276 -23.50 -36.64 2.13
CA LYS A 276 -24.64 -35.83 1.65
C LYS A 276 -24.40 -34.33 1.84
N ARG A 277 -23.79 -33.91 2.96
CA ARG A 277 -23.47 -32.50 3.22
C ARG A 277 -22.39 -32.00 2.25
N VAL A 278 -21.33 -32.76 2.03
CA VAL A 278 -20.22 -32.41 1.10
C VAL A 278 -20.76 -32.17 -0.31
N VAL A 279 -21.49 -33.14 -0.88
CA VAL A 279 -22.06 -33.02 -2.23
C VAL A 279 -23.05 -31.85 -2.34
N ARG A 280 -23.85 -31.61 -1.29
CA ARG A 280 -24.80 -30.49 -1.26
C ARG A 280 -24.08 -29.14 -1.25
N THR A 281 -23.04 -28.99 -0.44
CA THR A 281 -22.23 -27.76 -0.34
C THR A 281 -21.53 -27.49 -1.68
N TYR A 282 -20.89 -28.49 -2.27
CA TYR A 282 -20.24 -28.35 -3.56
C TYR A 282 -21.23 -27.97 -4.68
N ARG A 283 -22.40 -28.60 -4.72
CA ARG A 283 -23.48 -28.24 -5.67
C ARG A 283 -23.96 -26.79 -5.51
N ALA A 284 -24.01 -26.29 -4.28
CA ALA A 284 -24.37 -24.89 -4.02
C ALA A 284 -23.29 -23.93 -4.54
N ASN A 285 -22.02 -24.24 -4.31
CA ASN A 285 -20.88 -23.49 -4.86
C ASN A 285 -20.91 -23.44 -6.38
N MET A 286 -21.15 -24.57 -7.05
CA MET A 286 -21.33 -24.61 -8.50
C MET A 286 -22.46 -23.68 -8.98
N ARG A 287 -23.61 -23.66 -8.30
CA ARG A 287 -24.73 -22.78 -8.66
C ARG A 287 -24.34 -21.30 -8.52
N LEU A 288 -23.59 -20.93 -7.47
CA LEU A 288 -23.09 -19.57 -7.27
C LEU A 288 -22.15 -19.16 -8.40
N VAL A 289 -21.14 -19.98 -8.70
CA VAL A 289 -20.14 -19.69 -9.73
C VAL A 289 -20.79 -19.59 -11.12
N ARG A 290 -21.76 -20.45 -11.45
CA ARG A 290 -22.53 -20.34 -12.70
C ARG A 290 -23.36 -19.06 -12.75
N GLY A 291 -23.92 -18.62 -11.62
CA GLY A 291 -24.59 -17.33 -11.48
C GLY A 291 -23.64 -16.17 -11.77
N LEU A 292 -22.43 -16.21 -11.19
CA LEU A 292 -21.37 -15.22 -11.46
C LEU A 292 -20.94 -15.24 -12.92
N GLY A 293 -20.77 -16.41 -13.52
CA GLY A 293 -20.43 -16.56 -14.94
C GLY A 293 -21.46 -15.89 -15.86
N ARG A 294 -22.75 -16.04 -15.57
CA ARG A 294 -23.82 -15.34 -16.31
C ARG A 294 -23.78 -13.82 -16.11
N ALA A 295 -23.51 -13.35 -14.89
CA ALA A 295 -23.49 -11.91 -14.59
C ALA A 295 -22.27 -11.18 -15.16
N TYR A 296 -21.09 -11.82 -15.12
CA TYR A 296 -19.83 -11.22 -15.55
C TYR A 296 -19.41 -11.61 -16.97
N GLY A 297 -20.02 -12.64 -17.56
CA GLY A 297 -19.80 -13.04 -18.94
C GLY A 297 -18.68 -14.06 -19.15
N PHE A 298 -18.41 -14.93 -18.17
CA PHE A 298 -17.38 -15.98 -18.26
C PHE A 298 -17.97 -17.39 -18.21
N SER A 299 -17.22 -18.36 -18.74
CA SER A 299 -17.61 -19.78 -18.76
C SER A 299 -17.03 -20.53 -17.57
N THR A 300 -17.72 -21.58 -17.11
CA THR A 300 -17.35 -22.32 -15.90
C THR A 300 -17.25 -23.81 -16.20
N LEU A 301 -16.21 -24.48 -15.71
CA LEU A 301 -16.01 -25.93 -15.77
C LEU A 301 -15.62 -26.44 -14.37
N PHE A 302 -16.16 -27.59 -13.96
CA PHE A 302 -15.90 -28.20 -12.65
C PHE A 302 -15.43 -29.64 -12.84
N TYR A 303 -14.27 -29.99 -12.29
CA TYR A 303 -13.67 -31.32 -12.39
C TYR A 303 -13.55 -31.95 -11.01
N TRP A 304 -14.13 -33.14 -10.85
CA TRP A 304 -14.04 -33.92 -9.61
C TRP A 304 -12.83 -34.85 -9.65
N GLN A 305 -11.84 -34.58 -8.80
CA GLN A 305 -10.51 -35.17 -8.92
C GLN A 305 -10.40 -36.64 -8.48
N PRO A 306 -9.51 -37.45 -9.07
CA PRO A 306 -9.21 -38.81 -8.60
C PRO A 306 -8.36 -38.84 -7.31
N VAL A 307 -8.54 -39.88 -6.50
CA VAL A 307 -7.69 -40.24 -5.35
C VAL A 307 -7.11 -41.64 -5.55
N SER A 308 -5.97 -41.95 -4.93
CA SER A 308 -5.21 -43.17 -5.26
C SER A 308 -6.02 -44.46 -5.09
N PHE A 309 -6.80 -44.56 -4.02
CA PHE A 309 -7.58 -45.74 -3.66
C PHE A 309 -8.97 -45.81 -4.33
N GLU A 310 -9.26 -44.92 -5.28
CA GLU A 310 -10.48 -44.95 -6.09
C GLU A 310 -10.13 -45.28 -7.53
N HIS A 311 -10.62 -46.43 -8.01
CA HIS A 311 -10.57 -46.82 -9.42
C HIS A 311 -9.16 -46.90 -10.05
N LYS A 312 -8.09 -47.18 -9.28
CA LYS A 312 -6.74 -47.44 -9.81
C LYS A 312 -6.09 -48.68 -9.17
N PRO A 313 -5.42 -49.56 -9.94
CA PRO A 313 -4.50 -50.56 -9.40
C PRO A 313 -3.31 -49.87 -8.70
N LEU A 314 -3.12 -50.15 -7.41
CA LEU A 314 -2.12 -49.47 -6.55
C LEU A 314 -0.77 -50.19 -6.57
N THR A 315 0.31 -49.43 -6.71
CA THR A 315 1.68 -49.92 -6.45
C THR A 315 1.91 -50.18 -4.95
N ASP A 316 3.00 -50.86 -4.59
CA ASP A 316 3.32 -51.12 -3.18
C ASP A 316 3.44 -49.85 -2.34
N TYR A 317 4.03 -48.78 -2.90
CA TYR A 317 4.13 -47.48 -2.24
C TYR A 317 2.73 -46.86 -2.07
N GLU A 318 1.92 -46.82 -3.14
CA GLU A 318 0.58 -46.23 -3.10
C GLU A 318 -0.35 -47.02 -2.14
N GLN A 319 -0.20 -48.34 -2.04
CA GLN A 319 -0.92 -49.17 -1.06
C GLN A 319 -0.52 -48.83 0.39
N ARG A 320 0.77 -48.62 0.67
CA ARG A 320 1.22 -48.16 2.01
C ARG A 320 0.61 -46.80 2.36
N LYS A 321 0.63 -45.85 1.41
CA LYS A 321 0.02 -44.53 1.62
C LYS A 321 -1.50 -44.55 1.75
N ALA A 322 -2.19 -45.46 1.06
CA ALA A 322 -3.62 -45.65 1.27
C ALA A 322 -3.94 -46.20 2.68
N ARG A 323 -3.08 -47.09 3.22
CA ARG A 323 -3.22 -47.66 4.58
C ARG A 323 -3.01 -46.64 5.71
N GLU A 324 -2.26 -45.57 5.47
CA GLU A 324 -2.08 -44.46 6.44
C GLU A 324 -3.37 -43.66 6.69
N ILE A 325 -4.39 -43.80 5.84
CA ILE A 325 -5.68 -43.12 6.01
C ILE A 325 -6.60 -43.95 6.88
N GLU A 326 -7.14 -43.34 7.93
CA GLU A 326 -8.15 -43.92 8.83
C GLU A 326 -9.35 -44.47 8.04
N GLU A 327 -9.82 -45.66 8.45
CA GLU A 327 -10.96 -46.34 7.81
C GLU A 327 -12.22 -45.44 7.70
N PRO A 328 -12.61 -44.65 8.72
CA PRO A 328 -13.78 -43.79 8.61
C PRO A 328 -13.67 -42.70 7.54
N LEU A 329 -12.47 -42.15 7.35
CA LEU A 329 -12.22 -41.16 6.30
C LEU A 329 -12.26 -41.82 4.91
N ARG A 330 -11.73 -43.04 4.77
CA ARG A 330 -11.77 -43.80 3.51
C ARG A 330 -13.20 -44.15 3.11
N ASP A 331 -14.03 -44.62 4.05
CA ASP A 331 -15.47 -44.86 3.84
C ASP A 331 -16.20 -43.56 3.44
N LEU A 332 -15.86 -42.41 4.03
CA LEU A 332 -16.43 -41.13 3.62
C LEU A 332 -16.06 -40.75 2.18
N TYR A 333 -14.82 -41.00 1.73
CA TYR A 333 -14.40 -40.82 0.34
C TYR A 333 -15.24 -41.68 -0.61
N HIS A 334 -15.30 -43.00 -0.37
CA HIS A 334 -16.09 -43.94 -1.17
C HIS A 334 -17.56 -43.51 -1.30
N ARG A 335 -18.19 -43.15 -0.19
CA ARG A 335 -19.59 -42.69 -0.19
C ARG A 335 -19.78 -41.37 -0.90
N THR A 336 -18.84 -40.43 -0.75
CA THR A 336 -18.94 -39.11 -1.37
C THR A 336 -18.74 -39.20 -2.88
N TYR A 337 -17.80 -40.02 -3.35
CA TYR A 337 -17.51 -40.20 -4.78
C TYR A 337 -18.69 -40.88 -5.48
N ALA A 338 -19.22 -41.97 -4.92
CA ALA A 338 -20.43 -42.61 -5.45
C ALA A 338 -21.65 -41.66 -5.47
N LEU A 339 -21.76 -40.77 -4.47
CA LEU A 339 -22.85 -39.79 -4.42
C LEU A 339 -22.64 -38.64 -5.42
N ALA A 340 -21.40 -38.18 -5.59
CA ALA A 340 -21.01 -37.15 -6.54
C ALA A 340 -21.32 -37.60 -7.97
N ASP A 341 -20.94 -38.84 -8.33
CA ASP A 341 -21.25 -39.39 -9.64
C ASP A 341 -22.78 -39.37 -9.90
N ARG A 342 -23.57 -39.92 -8.97
CA ARG A 342 -25.02 -39.97 -9.13
C ARG A 342 -25.71 -38.58 -9.15
N LYS A 343 -25.20 -37.59 -8.43
CA LYS A 343 -25.90 -36.29 -8.19
C LYS A 343 -25.31 -35.10 -8.93
N LEU A 344 -24.04 -35.15 -9.32
CA LEU A 344 -23.33 -34.06 -9.97
C LEU A 344 -23.02 -34.37 -11.44
N SER A 345 -22.74 -35.62 -11.82
CA SER A 345 -22.51 -36.01 -13.24
C SER A 345 -23.61 -35.57 -14.20
N PRO A 346 -24.91 -35.56 -13.83
CA PRO A 346 -25.96 -35.04 -14.71
C PRO A 346 -25.97 -33.51 -14.88
N LEU A 347 -25.19 -32.75 -14.10
CA LEU A 347 -25.19 -31.29 -14.15
C LEU A 347 -24.31 -30.78 -15.30
N PRO A 348 -24.78 -29.78 -16.07
CA PRO A 348 -23.98 -29.21 -17.15
C PRO A 348 -22.72 -28.54 -16.59
N ALA A 349 -21.60 -28.72 -17.31
CA ALA A 349 -20.26 -28.27 -16.98
C ALA A 349 -19.58 -28.95 -15.77
N PHE A 350 -20.20 -29.97 -15.16
CA PHE A 350 -19.51 -30.87 -14.24
C PHE A 350 -18.91 -32.04 -15.01
N HIS A 351 -17.69 -32.41 -14.61
CA HIS A 351 -16.92 -33.47 -15.23
C HIS A 351 -16.32 -34.34 -14.13
N ASP A 352 -16.90 -35.51 -13.91
CA ASP A 352 -16.26 -36.52 -13.08
C ASP A 352 -15.05 -37.09 -13.83
N ILE A 353 -13.88 -37.02 -13.20
CA ILE A 353 -12.63 -37.61 -13.68
C ILE A 353 -12.01 -38.53 -12.61
N SER A 354 -12.78 -38.94 -11.61
CA SER A 354 -12.32 -39.84 -10.55
C SER A 354 -11.87 -41.20 -11.09
N ALA A 355 -12.54 -41.72 -12.14
CA ALA A 355 -12.17 -42.96 -12.81
C ALA A 355 -11.07 -42.81 -13.88
N LEU A 356 -10.39 -41.66 -13.98
CA LEU A 356 -9.42 -41.38 -15.06
C LEU A 356 -8.24 -42.36 -15.09
N PHE A 357 -7.89 -42.96 -13.95
CA PHE A 357 -6.73 -43.86 -13.82
C PHE A 357 -7.11 -45.33 -13.72
N GLN A 358 -8.34 -45.68 -14.10
CA GLN A 358 -8.77 -47.06 -14.23
C GLN A 358 -7.88 -47.82 -15.22
N GLY A 359 -7.26 -48.89 -14.73
CA GLY A 359 -6.32 -49.72 -15.49
C GLY A 359 -4.92 -49.13 -15.69
N VAL A 360 -4.54 -48.05 -15.01
CA VAL A 360 -3.17 -47.52 -15.08
C VAL A 360 -2.31 -48.10 -13.96
N GLU A 361 -1.40 -49.02 -14.30
CA GLU A 361 -0.52 -49.71 -13.33
C GLU A 361 0.70 -48.87 -12.90
N GLN A 362 1.11 -47.90 -13.71
CA GLN A 362 2.28 -47.05 -13.40
C GLN A 362 2.07 -46.24 -12.11
N PRO A 363 3.15 -45.92 -11.38
CA PRO A 363 3.07 -45.05 -10.21
C PRO A 363 2.68 -43.63 -10.64
N LEU A 364 1.65 -43.07 -10.00
CA LEU A 364 1.14 -41.73 -10.31
C LEU A 364 1.10 -40.81 -9.09
N TYR A 365 1.04 -41.38 -7.88
CA TYR A 365 0.75 -40.68 -6.65
C TYR A 365 1.97 -40.59 -5.72
N ILE A 366 2.16 -39.44 -5.06
CA ILE A 366 3.18 -39.28 -4.00
C ILE A 366 2.59 -39.45 -2.59
N ASP A 367 1.27 -39.36 -2.50
CA ASP A 367 0.39 -39.68 -1.38
C ASP A 367 -1.02 -39.90 -1.94
N TYR A 368 -2.04 -40.01 -1.10
CA TYR A 368 -3.37 -40.40 -1.58
C TYR A 368 -4.08 -39.40 -2.53
N ALA A 369 -3.63 -38.14 -2.61
CA ALA A 369 -4.32 -37.08 -3.37
C ALA A 369 -3.43 -36.33 -4.37
N HIS A 370 -2.11 -36.36 -4.21
CA HIS A 370 -1.20 -35.56 -5.03
C HIS A 370 -0.59 -36.38 -6.16
N LEU A 371 -0.83 -35.90 -7.38
CA LEU A 371 -0.30 -36.48 -8.60
C LEU A 371 1.08 -35.94 -8.94
N ALA A 372 1.99 -36.85 -9.28
CA ALA A 372 3.26 -36.51 -9.91
C ALA A 372 3.06 -36.16 -11.39
N ALA A 373 4.15 -35.77 -12.06
CA ALA A 373 4.13 -35.29 -13.45
C ALA A 373 3.42 -36.24 -14.46
N PRO A 374 3.55 -37.58 -14.39
CA PRO A 374 2.82 -38.49 -15.28
C PRO A 374 1.30 -38.47 -15.08
N GLY A 375 0.83 -38.29 -13.84
CA GLY A 375 -0.59 -38.14 -13.49
C GLY A 375 -1.14 -36.80 -13.94
N ASN A 376 -0.43 -35.71 -13.64
CA ASN A 376 -0.79 -34.35 -14.10
C ASN A 376 -0.90 -34.27 -15.62
N ARG A 377 -0.02 -34.98 -16.34
CA ARG A 377 -0.09 -35.12 -17.80
C ARG A 377 -1.46 -35.67 -18.18
N ARG A 378 -1.85 -36.84 -17.70
CA ARG A 378 -3.11 -37.50 -18.07
C ARG A 378 -4.37 -36.69 -17.78
N VAL A 379 -4.41 -35.95 -16.66
CA VAL A 379 -5.52 -35.03 -16.33
C VAL A 379 -5.72 -33.96 -17.42
N SER A 380 -4.64 -33.49 -18.06
CA SER A 380 -4.72 -32.41 -19.05
C SER A 380 -5.30 -32.81 -20.42
N PHE A 381 -5.50 -34.10 -20.74
CA PHE A 381 -5.57 -34.52 -22.16
C PHE A 381 -6.95 -34.77 -22.83
N ARG A 382 -8.11 -34.88 -22.18
CA ARG A 382 -9.29 -35.39 -22.93
C ARG A 382 -10.66 -34.70 -22.79
N ARG A 383 -10.86 -33.69 -21.92
CA ARG A 383 -12.19 -33.02 -21.79
C ARG A 383 -12.19 -31.50 -21.68
N LEU A 384 -11.02 -30.84 -21.66
CA LEU A 384 -10.90 -29.39 -21.41
C LEU A 384 -11.12 -28.52 -22.67
N SER A 385 -11.05 -29.07 -23.89
CA SER A 385 -10.98 -28.28 -25.13
C SER A 385 -12.31 -28.06 -25.85
N ALA A 386 -13.22 -29.04 -25.88
CA ALA A 386 -14.45 -28.95 -26.70
C ALA A 386 -15.41 -27.85 -26.22
N ALA A 387 -15.65 -27.75 -24.91
CA ALA A 387 -16.56 -26.75 -24.33
C ALA A 387 -15.98 -25.31 -24.35
N MET A 388 -14.65 -25.20 -24.39
CA MET A 388 -13.95 -23.91 -24.36
C MET A 388 -13.96 -23.23 -25.74
N ILE A 389 -13.92 -24.01 -26.83
CA ILE A 389 -13.84 -23.53 -28.22
C ILE A 389 -15.15 -22.85 -28.68
N GLU A 390 -16.31 -23.30 -28.21
CA GLU A 390 -17.60 -22.77 -28.67
C GLU A 390 -17.90 -21.35 -28.13
N ARG A 391 -17.38 -21.01 -26.95
CA ARG A 391 -17.77 -19.79 -26.22
C ARG A 391 -16.86 -18.58 -26.42
N VAL A 392 -15.64 -18.78 -26.93
CA VAL A 392 -14.72 -17.69 -27.36
C VAL A 392 -15.30 -16.86 -28.51
N ARG A 393 -16.20 -17.44 -29.32
CA ARG A 393 -16.93 -16.70 -30.38
C ARG A 393 -17.83 -15.57 -29.85
N LEU A 394 -18.31 -15.65 -28.60
CA LEU A 394 -19.16 -14.62 -27.99
C LEU A 394 -18.35 -13.45 -27.42
N TRP A 395 -17.09 -13.68 -27.06
CA TRP A 395 -16.17 -12.69 -26.50
C TRP A 395 -15.78 -11.59 -27.51
N LEU A 396 -15.58 -11.96 -28.78
CA LEU A 396 -15.23 -11.03 -29.85
C LEU A 396 -16.29 -9.94 -30.08
N ARG A 397 -17.56 -10.18 -29.74
CA ARG A 397 -18.64 -9.21 -29.91
C ARG A 397 -18.69 -8.11 -28.84
N ARG A 398 -17.98 -8.28 -27.72
CA ARG A 398 -18.12 -7.41 -26.53
C ARG A 398 -16.90 -6.52 -26.27
N TYR A 399 -15.76 -6.80 -26.89
CA TYR A 399 -14.51 -6.04 -26.72
C TYR A 399 -14.53 -4.63 -27.36
N LEU A 400 -15.52 -4.33 -28.19
CA LEU A 400 -15.65 -3.05 -28.90
C LEU A 400 -16.27 -1.90 -28.07
N ALA A 401 -16.40 -2.00 -26.72
CA ALA A 401 -17.25 -1.09 -25.93
C ALA A 401 -16.63 -0.39 -24.67
N ALA A 402 -15.32 -0.44 -24.36
CA ALA A 402 -14.80 0.01 -23.05
C ALA A 402 -13.97 1.33 -23.06
N GLY A 403 -14.51 2.45 -22.53
CA GLY A 403 -13.86 3.78 -22.54
C GLY A 403 -13.92 4.64 -21.26
N SER A 404 -14.29 4.12 -20.07
CA SER A 404 -14.71 4.98 -18.93
C SER A 404 -13.68 5.27 -17.82
N PHE A 405 -12.72 4.38 -17.52
CA PHE A 405 -11.80 4.57 -16.37
C PHE A 405 -10.64 5.56 -16.64
N ARG A 406 -10.06 5.53 -17.85
CA ARG A 406 -8.97 6.43 -18.26
C ARG A 406 -9.39 7.91 -18.27
N ARG A 407 -10.66 8.19 -18.57
CA ARG A 407 -11.23 9.55 -18.54
C ARG A 407 -11.22 10.14 -17.12
N ALA A 408 -11.55 9.37 -16.09
CA ALA A 408 -11.64 9.91 -14.72
C ALA A 408 -10.29 10.38 -14.16
N VAL A 409 -9.22 9.63 -14.41
CA VAL A 409 -7.84 10.01 -14.01
C VAL A 409 -7.37 11.22 -14.81
N ALA A 410 -7.62 11.23 -16.13
CA ALA A 410 -7.29 12.35 -17.00
C ALA A 410 -8.00 13.65 -16.58
N THR A 411 -9.28 13.60 -16.21
CA THR A 411 -10.09 14.77 -15.80
C THR A 411 -9.63 15.38 -14.46
N VAL A 412 -9.14 14.56 -13.52
CA VAL A 412 -8.62 15.08 -12.23
C VAL A 412 -7.22 15.68 -12.38
N ALA A 413 -6.38 15.05 -13.19
CA ALA A 413 -5.03 15.51 -13.48
C ALA A 413 -5.05 16.86 -14.23
N THR A 414 -5.93 16.99 -15.25
CA THR A 414 -6.10 18.24 -16.01
C THR A 414 -6.64 19.38 -15.15
N GLY A 415 -7.61 19.14 -14.26
CA GLY A 415 -8.11 20.18 -13.35
C GLY A 415 -7.08 20.72 -12.36
N SER A 416 -6.27 19.83 -11.80
CA SER A 416 -5.21 20.20 -10.86
C SER A 416 -4.07 20.94 -11.57
N GLY A 417 -3.73 20.50 -12.79
CA GLY A 417 -2.77 21.18 -13.66
C GLY A 417 -3.21 22.59 -14.04
N ALA A 418 -4.48 22.77 -14.46
CA ALA A 418 -5.03 24.07 -14.81
C ALA A 418 -5.04 25.06 -13.63
N ALA A 419 -5.46 24.61 -12.44
CA ALA A 419 -5.43 25.43 -11.23
C ALA A 419 -4.01 25.86 -10.82
N MET A 420 -3.03 24.97 -11.00
CA MET A 420 -1.61 25.27 -10.75
C MET A 420 -1.06 26.26 -11.78
N ALA A 421 -1.33 26.05 -13.07
CA ALA A 421 -0.93 26.96 -14.14
C ALA A 421 -1.47 28.37 -13.89
N LEU A 422 -2.75 28.50 -13.55
CA LEU A 422 -3.35 29.79 -13.22
C LEU A 422 -2.68 30.47 -12.02
N THR A 423 -2.33 29.71 -10.99
CA THR A 423 -1.62 30.24 -9.81
C THR A 423 -0.21 30.73 -10.15
N TYR A 424 0.48 30.05 -11.06
CA TYR A 424 1.84 30.40 -11.50
C TYR A 424 1.85 31.59 -12.46
N LEU A 425 0.96 31.58 -13.45
CA LEU A 425 0.82 32.66 -14.42
C LEU A 425 0.37 33.98 -13.77
N ALA A 426 -0.31 33.90 -12.62
CA ALA A 426 -0.63 35.08 -11.82
C ALA A 426 0.58 35.64 -11.04
N GLN A 427 1.65 34.86 -10.80
CA GLN A 427 2.78 35.34 -9.98
C GLN A 427 3.47 36.58 -10.59
N PRO A 428 3.85 36.62 -11.90
CA PRO A 428 4.48 37.80 -12.50
C PRO A 428 3.71 39.11 -12.26
N VAL A 429 2.38 39.05 -12.30
CA VAL A 429 1.51 40.21 -12.04
C VAL A 429 1.51 40.53 -10.55
N LEU A 430 1.23 39.53 -9.70
CA LEU A 430 1.11 39.74 -8.26
C LEU A 430 2.41 40.20 -7.59
N THR A 431 3.57 39.73 -8.04
CA THR A 431 4.87 40.12 -7.47
C THR A 431 5.34 41.50 -7.89
N ARG A 432 4.73 42.08 -8.93
CA ARG A 432 4.89 43.50 -9.30
C ARG A 432 3.93 44.41 -8.54
N LEU A 433 2.76 43.90 -8.16
CA LEU A 433 1.75 44.65 -7.42
C LEU A 433 1.95 44.62 -5.90
N TYR A 434 2.51 43.55 -5.35
CA TYR A 434 2.70 43.38 -3.90
C TYR A 434 4.17 43.30 -3.50
N THR A 435 4.46 43.86 -2.32
CA THR A 435 5.80 43.84 -1.74
C THR A 435 6.17 42.46 -1.18
N GLN A 436 7.48 42.23 -1.00
CA GLN A 436 8.00 40.99 -0.41
C GLN A 436 7.50 40.77 1.02
N ALA A 437 7.42 41.85 1.82
CA ALA A 437 6.89 41.80 3.17
C ALA A 437 5.42 41.37 3.19
N ALA A 438 4.60 41.84 2.25
CA ALA A 438 3.20 41.43 2.15
C ALA A 438 3.04 39.91 1.87
N PHE A 439 3.87 39.36 0.99
CA PHE A 439 3.95 37.90 0.80
C PHE A 439 4.46 37.16 2.04
N GLY A 440 5.42 37.74 2.76
CA GLY A 440 5.88 37.22 4.04
C GLY A 440 4.76 37.07 5.07
N THR A 441 3.98 38.13 5.26
CA THR A 441 2.80 38.12 6.15
C THR A 441 1.79 37.05 5.74
N LEU A 442 1.50 36.93 4.43
CA LEU A 442 0.65 35.86 3.90
C LEU A 442 1.20 34.48 4.25
N ASP A 443 2.48 34.22 3.95
CA ASP A 443 3.10 32.90 4.10
C ASP A 443 3.23 32.50 5.58
N VAL A 444 3.46 33.46 6.49
CA VAL A 444 3.41 33.23 7.95
C VAL A 444 2.00 32.85 8.40
N LEU A 445 0.99 33.65 8.06
CA LEU A 445 -0.38 33.40 8.52
C LEU A 445 -0.94 32.09 7.95
N VAL A 446 -0.67 31.79 6.67
CA VAL A 446 -1.03 30.50 6.07
C VAL A 446 -0.30 29.36 6.77
N SER A 447 0.97 29.52 7.15
CA SER A 447 1.71 28.51 7.91
C SER A 447 1.08 28.23 9.26
N VAL A 448 0.63 29.26 9.98
CA VAL A 448 -0.13 29.12 11.23
C VAL A 448 -1.46 28.39 10.97
N VAL A 449 -2.26 28.82 10.00
CA VAL A 449 -3.53 28.13 9.65
C VAL A 449 -3.29 26.64 9.37
N VAL A 450 -2.25 26.30 8.60
CA VAL A 450 -1.93 24.91 8.26
C VAL A 450 -1.53 24.09 9.50
N LEU A 451 -0.82 24.70 10.46
CA LEU A 451 -0.48 24.07 11.75
C LEU A 451 -1.71 23.80 12.61
N LEU A 452 -2.72 24.66 12.55
CA LEU A 452 -3.95 24.53 13.34
C LEU A 452 -4.90 23.45 12.80
N ILE A 453 -4.87 23.13 11.50
CA ILE A 453 -5.75 22.13 10.87
C ILE A 453 -5.80 20.78 11.62
N PRO A 454 -4.67 20.07 11.87
CA PRO A 454 -4.71 18.77 12.53
C PRO A 454 -5.24 18.84 13.97
N LEU A 455 -5.02 19.96 14.66
CA LEU A 455 -5.54 20.22 16.00
C LEU A 455 -7.06 20.49 15.96
N ALA A 456 -7.50 21.32 15.02
CA ALA A 456 -8.88 21.78 14.90
C ALA A 456 -9.88 20.66 14.57
N THR A 457 -9.44 19.58 13.91
CA THR A 457 -10.29 18.42 13.61
C THR A 457 -9.96 17.19 14.44
N LEU A 458 -8.91 17.24 15.26
CA LEU A 458 -8.30 16.07 15.93
C LEU A 458 -8.03 14.89 14.96
N ARG A 459 -7.83 15.20 13.67
CA ARG A 459 -7.73 14.26 12.55
C ARG A 459 -8.94 13.34 12.33
N PHE A 460 -10.13 13.71 12.76
CA PHE A 460 -11.37 13.01 12.36
C PHE A 460 -11.74 13.25 10.89
N ASP A 461 -11.22 14.32 10.26
CA ASP A 461 -11.53 14.70 8.87
C ASP A 461 -11.32 13.59 7.82
N PRO A 462 -10.19 12.86 7.76
CA PRO A 462 -10.03 11.74 6.82
C PRO A 462 -10.93 10.55 7.12
N ALA A 463 -11.48 10.42 8.34
CA ALA A 463 -12.30 9.26 8.71
C ALA A 463 -13.63 9.20 7.94
N VAL A 464 -14.05 10.29 7.27
CA VAL A 464 -15.23 10.35 6.39
C VAL A 464 -15.19 9.26 5.30
N LEU A 465 -14.01 8.84 4.88
CA LEU A 465 -13.83 7.82 3.85
C LEU A 465 -13.98 6.37 4.36
N LEU A 466 -14.02 6.14 5.67
CA LEU A 466 -13.91 4.81 6.27
C LEU A 466 -15.23 4.04 6.49
N PRO A 467 -16.34 4.66 6.95
CA PRO A 467 -17.58 3.92 7.16
C PRO A 467 -18.11 3.32 5.87
N ASP A 468 -18.77 2.17 5.93
CA ASP A 468 -19.57 1.68 4.79
C ASP A 468 -20.92 2.43 4.71
N ASP A 469 -21.48 2.80 5.86
CA ASP A 469 -22.76 3.50 5.99
C ASP A 469 -22.63 5.02 5.78
N GLU A 470 -23.52 5.59 4.96
CA GLU A 470 -23.53 7.03 4.63
C GLU A 470 -23.89 7.94 5.82
N ARG A 471 -24.72 7.48 6.75
CA ARG A 471 -25.12 8.22 7.94
C ARG A 471 -23.97 8.31 8.94
N ASP A 472 -23.20 7.22 9.10
CA ASP A 472 -21.98 7.25 9.92
C ASP A 472 -20.95 8.21 9.32
N ALA A 473 -20.77 8.20 7.99
CA ALA A 473 -19.88 9.15 7.31
C ALA A 473 -20.35 10.61 7.47
N ALA A 474 -21.66 10.86 7.34
CA ALA A 474 -22.24 12.18 7.57
C ALA A 474 -22.08 12.63 9.04
N SER A 475 -22.19 11.71 10.01
CA SER A 475 -21.95 12.01 11.43
C SER A 475 -20.48 12.34 11.71
N ILE A 476 -19.53 11.80 10.95
CA ILE A 476 -18.11 12.19 11.04
C ILE A 476 -17.90 13.58 10.45
N VAL A 477 -18.52 13.91 9.31
CA VAL A 477 -18.49 15.27 8.74
C VAL A 477 -19.04 16.27 9.76
N ALA A 478 -20.18 15.97 10.37
CA ALA A 478 -20.78 16.77 11.43
C ALA A 478 -19.83 16.94 12.62
N LEU A 479 -19.22 15.85 13.11
CA LEU A 479 -18.25 15.90 14.22
C LEU A 479 -17.05 16.81 13.88
N ALA A 480 -16.45 16.61 12.72
CA ALA A 480 -15.28 17.37 12.30
C ALA A 480 -15.62 18.86 12.09
N LEU A 481 -16.81 19.17 11.59
CA LEU A 481 -17.29 20.55 11.45
C LEU A 481 -17.56 21.20 12.81
N THR A 482 -18.17 20.48 13.77
CA THR A 482 -18.35 20.97 15.14
C THR A 482 -17.01 21.30 15.80
N LEU A 483 -16.02 20.41 15.65
CA LEU A 483 -14.67 20.64 16.17
C LEU A 483 -14.01 21.83 15.46
N ALA A 484 -14.16 21.96 14.15
CA ALA A 484 -13.64 23.09 13.38
C ALA A 484 -14.25 24.43 13.85
N CYS A 485 -15.57 24.49 14.07
CA CYS A 485 -16.24 25.68 14.61
C CYS A 485 -15.76 25.99 16.02
N GLY A 486 -15.68 24.98 16.90
CA GLY A 486 -15.17 25.15 18.26
C GLY A 486 -13.72 25.65 18.29
N ALA A 487 -12.88 25.10 17.41
CA ALA A 487 -11.51 25.54 17.23
C ALA A 487 -11.44 26.98 16.69
N ALA A 488 -12.27 27.36 15.72
CA ALA A 488 -12.34 28.73 15.22
C ALA A 488 -12.72 29.71 16.33
N VAL A 489 -13.72 29.40 17.16
CA VAL A 489 -14.10 30.23 18.32
C VAL A 489 -12.96 30.32 19.34
N PHE A 490 -12.35 29.19 19.70
CA PHE A 490 -11.20 29.15 20.61
C PHE A 490 -10.04 30.01 20.09
N PHE A 491 -9.68 29.86 18.82
CA PHE A 491 -8.61 30.63 18.21
C PHE A 491 -8.97 32.10 18.06
N SER A 492 -10.22 32.47 17.80
CA SER A 492 -10.65 33.88 17.85
C SER A 492 -10.36 34.50 19.22
N GLY A 493 -10.71 33.81 20.32
CA GLY A 493 -10.40 34.27 21.67
C GLY A 493 -8.89 34.36 21.94
N ALA A 494 -8.13 33.31 21.58
CA ALA A 494 -6.68 33.29 21.73
C ALA A 494 -5.99 34.40 20.93
N THR A 495 -6.52 34.73 19.75
CA THR A 495 -6.04 35.79 18.87
C THR A 495 -6.13 37.16 19.55
N LEU A 496 -7.25 37.44 20.23
CA LEU A 496 -7.43 38.69 20.99
C LEU A 496 -6.47 38.77 22.18
N ALA A 497 -6.24 37.65 22.87
CA ALA A 497 -5.35 37.59 24.03
C ALA A 497 -3.86 37.78 23.66
N VAL A 498 -3.42 37.22 22.53
CA VAL A 498 -2.01 37.22 22.11
C VAL A 498 -1.62 38.48 21.32
N ARG A 499 -2.58 39.15 20.68
CA ARG A 499 -2.32 40.33 19.84
C ARG A 499 -1.49 41.43 20.53
N PRO A 500 -1.79 41.85 21.77
CA PRO A 500 -1.01 42.91 22.43
C PRO A 500 0.46 42.51 22.64
N TRP A 501 0.70 41.24 22.99
CA TRP A 501 2.05 40.74 23.28
C TRP A 501 2.90 40.67 22.01
N LEU A 502 2.31 40.21 20.89
CA LEU A 502 3.00 40.22 19.61
C LEU A 502 3.34 41.63 19.13
N SER A 503 2.44 42.60 19.36
CA SER A 503 2.72 43.99 19.04
C SER A 503 3.91 44.53 19.85
N GLN A 504 3.96 44.23 21.15
CA GLN A 504 5.07 44.62 22.04
C GLN A 504 6.40 43.95 21.67
N TRP A 505 6.38 42.72 21.14
CA TRP A 505 7.57 42.00 20.69
C TRP A 505 8.06 42.39 19.29
N GLY A 506 7.52 43.45 18.70
CA GLY A 506 7.94 43.95 17.39
C GLY A 506 7.22 43.32 16.19
N TYR A 507 6.20 42.49 16.40
CA TYR A 507 5.40 41.86 15.33
C TYR A 507 4.09 42.59 15.04
N GLY A 508 4.09 43.92 15.15
CA GLY A 508 2.90 44.77 14.98
C GLY A 508 2.12 44.49 13.69
N THR A 509 2.83 44.36 12.55
CA THR A 509 2.23 44.06 11.25
C THR A 509 1.44 42.74 11.25
N ILE A 510 2.01 41.67 11.83
CA ILE A 510 1.35 40.36 11.89
C ILE A 510 0.22 40.35 12.92
N SER A 511 0.41 41.04 14.04
CA SER A 511 -0.60 41.18 15.09
C SER A 511 -1.89 41.81 14.57
N ASN A 512 -1.80 42.68 13.54
CA ASN A 512 -2.97 43.29 12.92
C ASN A 512 -3.76 42.31 12.07
N TRP A 513 -3.13 41.30 11.47
CA TRP A 513 -3.80 40.34 10.58
C TRP A 513 -4.20 39.04 11.28
N LEU A 514 -3.96 38.94 12.57
CA LEU A 514 -4.26 37.77 13.39
C LEU A 514 -5.76 37.35 13.34
N PHE A 515 -6.68 38.32 13.16
CA PHE A 515 -8.12 38.07 12.99
C PHE A 515 -8.48 37.27 11.73
N PHE A 516 -7.56 37.14 10.76
CA PHE A 516 -7.73 36.32 9.57
C PHE A 516 -7.69 34.81 9.88
N LEU A 517 -7.02 34.39 10.97
CA LEU A 517 -6.80 32.97 11.25
C LEU A 517 -8.11 32.18 11.43
N PRO A 518 -9.09 32.61 12.26
CA PRO A 518 -10.32 31.85 12.45
C PRO A 518 -11.17 31.65 11.18
N PRO A 519 -11.50 32.69 10.38
CA PRO A 519 -12.29 32.49 9.17
C PRO A 519 -11.53 31.70 8.11
N ALA A 520 -10.20 31.89 7.98
CA ALA A 520 -9.38 31.10 7.07
C ALA A 520 -9.34 29.62 7.48
N LEU A 521 -9.18 29.32 8.77
CA LEU A 521 -9.22 27.96 9.30
C LEU A 521 -10.56 27.28 8.99
N LEU A 522 -11.68 27.96 9.28
CA LEU A 522 -13.02 27.42 9.03
C LEU A 522 -13.28 27.19 7.54
N ALA A 523 -12.88 28.12 6.67
CA ALA A 523 -13.03 27.99 5.23
C ALA A 523 -12.18 26.83 4.66
N VAL A 524 -10.92 26.70 5.10
CA VAL A 524 -10.05 25.56 4.72
C VAL A 524 -10.64 24.22 5.15
N LEU A 525 -11.14 24.13 6.39
CA LEU A 525 -11.70 22.88 6.91
C LEU A 525 -13.02 22.52 6.23
N SER A 526 -13.86 23.51 5.92
CA SER A 526 -15.09 23.31 5.15
C SER A 526 -14.79 22.82 3.73
N ASP A 527 -13.87 23.48 3.01
CA ASP A 527 -13.36 23.01 1.70
C ASP A 527 -12.87 21.56 1.79
N LYS A 528 -12.05 21.24 2.80
CA LYS A 528 -11.45 19.92 2.96
C LYS A 528 -12.49 18.83 3.23
N LEU A 529 -13.45 19.07 4.13
CA LEU A 529 -14.51 18.11 4.47
C LEU A 529 -15.43 17.86 3.27
N ALA A 530 -15.81 18.90 2.54
CA ALA A 530 -16.62 18.77 1.33
C ALA A 530 -15.89 17.96 0.25
N ARG A 531 -14.57 18.17 0.08
CA ARG A 531 -13.75 17.35 -0.83
C ARG A 531 -13.67 15.89 -0.39
N TYR A 532 -13.57 15.58 0.90
CA TYR A 532 -13.63 14.19 1.38
C TYR A 532 -14.98 13.54 1.06
N TRP A 533 -16.08 14.25 1.25
CA TRP A 533 -17.41 13.77 0.88
C TRP A 533 -17.54 13.49 -0.62
N LEU A 534 -17.16 14.44 -1.48
CA LEU A 534 -17.21 14.27 -2.93
C LEU A 534 -16.27 13.16 -3.43
N THR A 535 -15.12 12.98 -2.78
CA THR A 535 -14.20 11.86 -3.07
C THR A 535 -14.86 10.53 -2.75
N ARG A 536 -15.55 10.42 -1.60
CA ARG A 536 -16.33 9.22 -1.23
C ARG A 536 -17.41 8.91 -2.28
N ARG A 537 -18.12 9.94 -2.76
CA ARG A 537 -19.15 9.83 -3.81
C ARG A 537 -18.57 9.67 -5.23
N LYS A 538 -17.24 9.60 -5.37
CA LYS A 538 -16.51 9.47 -6.65
C LYS A 538 -16.83 10.60 -7.66
N GLN A 539 -17.18 11.79 -7.16
CA GLN A 539 -17.54 12.97 -7.96
C GLN A 539 -16.29 13.77 -8.37
N PHE A 540 -15.44 13.14 -9.17
CA PHE A 540 -14.12 13.67 -9.54
C PHE A 540 -14.17 14.91 -10.43
N SER A 541 -15.22 15.07 -11.26
CA SER A 541 -15.42 16.26 -12.09
C SER A 541 -15.71 17.51 -11.26
N LEU A 542 -16.58 17.40 -10.24
CA LEU A 542 -16.86 18.51 -9.32
C LEU A 542 -15.62 18.93 -8.54
N LEU A 543 -14.82 17.95 -8.07
CA LEU A 543 -13.54 18.23 -7.42
C LEU A 543 -12.59 19.02 -8.32
N SER A 544 -12.54 18.67 -9.61
CA SER A 544 -11.72 19.36 -10.63
C SER A 544 -12.18 20.82 -10.82
N VAL A 545 -13.47 21.03 -11.09
CA VAL A 545 -14.07 22.36 -11.30
C VAL A 545 -13.89 23.26 -10.08
N GLY A 546 -14.19 22.76 -8.87
CA GLY A 546 -14.06 23.58 -7.66
C GLY A 546 -12.62 23.98 -7.34
N ARG A 547 -11.62 23.16 -7.69
CA ARG A 547 -10.20 23.53 -7.53
C ARG A 547 -9.78 24.62 -8.51
N ALA A 548 -10.22 24.52 -9.77
CA ALA A 548 -9.97 25.56 -10.77
C ALA A 548 -10.66 26.86 -10.37
N GLY A 549 -11.93 26.80 -9.96
CA GLY A 549 -12.69 27.95 -9.44
C GLY A 549 -12.03 28.59 -8.22
N ARG A 550 -11.56 27.80 -7.26
CA ARG A 550 -10.78 28.28 -6.11
C ARG A 550 -9.56 29.09 -6.54
N ALA A 551 -8.77 28.56 -7.48
CA ALA A 551 -7.58 29.25 -7.98
C ALA A 551 -7.95 30.54 -8.71
N ALA A 552 -8.98 30.50 -9.57
CA ALA A 552 -9.43 31.66 -10.34
C ALA A 552 -9.92 32.79 -9.43
N VAL A 553 -10.81 32.48 -8.48
CA VAL A 553 -11.27 33.47 -7.50
C VAL A 553 -10.11 33.97 -6.65
N ALA A 554 -9.23 33.09 -6.17
CA ALA A 554 -8.12 33.52 -5.34
C ALA A 554 -7.17 34.47 -6.06
N GLN A 555 -6.72 34.13 -7.27
CA GLN A 555 -5.78 34.99 -8.00
C GLN A 555 -6.47 36.23 -8.58
N GLY A 556 -7.68 36.09 -9.12
CA GLY A 556 -8.47 37.20 -9.65
C GLY A 556 -8.75 38.24 -8.58
N SER A 557 -9.23 37.83 -7.39
CA SER A 557 -9.45 38.74 -6.27
C SER A 557 -8.17 39.38 -5.76
N ARG A 558 -7.03 38.68 -5.74
CA ARG A 558 -5.75 39.30 -5.36
C ARG A 558 -5.32 40.38 -6.35
N ILE A 559 -5.44 40.13 -7.65
CA ILE A 559 -5.11 41.13 -8.67
C ILE A 559 -6.06 42.32 -8.55
N LEU A 560 -7.37 42.05 -8.46
CA LEU A 560 -8.39 43.09 -8.29
C LEU A 560 -8.13 43.94 -7.04
N PHE A 561 -7.85 43.30 -5.91
CA PHE A 561 -7.58 44.01 -4.66
C PHE A 561 -6.27 44.79 -4.70
N ALA A 562 -5.26 44.35 -5.43
CA ALA A 562 -4.05 45.14 -5.62
C ALA A 562 -4.29 46.41 -6.46
N VAL A 563 -5.15 46.32 -7.48
CA VAL A 563 -5.42 47.42 -8.41
C VAL A 563 -6.39 48.44 -7.80
N PHE A 564 -7.40 47.98 -7.06
CA PHE A 564 -8.52 48.83 -6.62
C PHE A 564 -8.59 49.07 -5.11
N LEU A 565 -7.90 48.28 -4.28
CA LEU A 565 -7.93 48.40 -2.82
C LEU A 565 -6.50 48.51 -2.26
N THR A 566 -6.38 49.04 -1.05
CA THR A 566 -5.11 49.35 -0.37
C THR A 566 -3.94 48.38 -0.65
N VAL A 567 -2.78 48.95 -0.99
CA VAL A 567 -1.52 48.23 -1.24
C VAL A 567 -0.99 47.68 0.08
N GLY A 568 -1.01 46.35 0.25
CA GLY A 568 -0.51 45.69 1.47
C GLY A 568 -0.89 44.21 1.56
N ALA A 569 -0.60 43.57 2.70
CA ALA A 569 -0.90 42.15 2.92
C ALA A 569 -2.41 41.82 2.88
N GLY A 570 -3.27 42.81 3.11
CA GLY A 570 -4.73 42.66 3.15
C GLY A 570 -5.34 42.14 1.86
N GLY A 571 -4.92 42.65 0.69
CA GLY A 571 -5.41 42.16 -0.60
C GLY A 571 -4.99 40.72 -0.89
N LEU A 572 -3.76 40.34 -0.50
CA LEU A 572 -3.26 38.97 -0.62
C LEU A 572 -4.04 37.98 0.26
N LEU A 573 -4.28 38.37 1.51
CA LEU A 573 -5.04 37.60 2.51
C LEU A 573 -6.52 37.51 2.14
N GLY A 574 -7.14 38.62 1.78
CA GLY A 574 -8.53 38.70 1.34
C GLY A 574 -8.80 37.82 0.13
N GLY A 575 -7.96 37.91 -0.91
CA GLY A 575 -8.11 37.03 -2.07
C GLY A 575 -7.87 35.55 -1.76
N TYR A 576 -6.92 35.22 -0.87
CA TYR A 576 -6.78 33.83 -0.40
C TYR A 576 -8.04 33.32 0.30
N LEU A 577 -8.62 34.12 1.19
CA LEU A 577 -9.82 33.78 1.93
C LEU A 577 -11.04 33.65 1.02
N LEU A 578 -11.23 34.59 0.08
CA LEU A 578 -12.33 34.53 -0.89
C LEU A 578 -12.26 33.29 -1.77
N GLY A 579 -11.06 32.91 -2.24
CA GLY A 579 -10.90 31.67 -2.99
C GLY A 579 -11.30 30.43 -2.18
N LEU A 580 -10.94 30.38 -0.89
CA LEU A 580 -11.35 29.30 0.01
C LEU A 580 -12.87 29.26 0.24
N ILE A 581 -13.47 30.41 0.53
CA ILE A 581 -14.90 30.55 0.77
C ILE A 581 -15.68 30.16 -0.49
N ALA A 582 -15.29 30.67 -1.67
CA ALA A 582 -15.93 30.34 -2.93
C ALA A 582 -15.89 28.83 -3.22
N ALA A 583 -14.75 28.17 -2.97
CA ALA A 583 -14.62 26.72 -3.13
C ALA A 583 -15.52 25.95 -2.16
N ALA A 584 -15.50 26.32 -0.87
CA ALA A 584 -16.32 25.70 0.16
C ALA A 584 -17.82 25.85 -0.16
N LEU A 585 -18.27 27.06 -0.50
CA LEU A 585 -19.64 27.35 -0.89
C LEU A 585 -20.05 26.55 -2.13
N PHE A 586 -19.23 26.58 -3.19
CA PHE A 586 -19.47 25.79 -4.39
C PHE A 586 -19.69 24.31 -4.05
N TYR A 587 -18.79 23.70 -3.28
CA TYR A 587 -18.93 22.29 -2.92
C TYR A 587 -20.16 22.03 -2.05
N VAL A 588 -20.44 22.88 -1.06
CA VAL A 588 -21.61 22.72 -0.18
C VAL A 588 -22.91 22.85 -0.97
N ILE A 589 -23.02 23.82 -1.88
CA ILE A 589 -24.18 24.00 -2.78
C ILE A 589 -24.35 22.76 -3.65
N MET A 590 -23.28 22.26 -4.28
CA MET A 590 -23.35 21.08 -5.13
C MET A 590 -23.72 19.80 -4.36
N ILE A 591 -23.29 19.68 -3.10
CA ILE A 591 -23.71 18.59 -2.20
C ILE A 591 -25.19 18.76 -1.84
N ALA A 592 -25.64 19.97 -1.50
CA ALA A 592 -27.03 20.24 -1.15
C ALA A 592 -27.98 19.92 -2.31
N LEU A 593 -27.63 20.32 -3.53
CA LEU A 593 -28.43 20.07 -4.73
C LEU A 593 -28.50 18.60 -5.13
N ARG A 594 -27.46 17.80 -4.85
CA ARG A 594 -27.37 16.40 -5.32
C ARG A 594 -27.73 15.36 -4.25
N ASP A 595 -27.30 15.57 -3.02
CA ASP A 595 -27.44 14.61 -1.92
C ASP A 595 -28.49 15.05 -0.90
N GLY A 596 -28.91 16.33 -0.91
CA GLY A 596 -29.82 16.91 0.07
C GLY A 596 -29.18 17.11 1.45
N LEU A 597 -29.59 18.17 2.16
CA LEU A 597 -29.05 18.48 3.50
C LEU A 597 -29.67 17.64 4.63
N GLN A 598 -30.77 16.92 4.35
CA GLN A 598 -31.48 16.14 5.35
C GLN A 598 -30.63 15.02 5.97
N LEU A 599 -29.71 14.44 5.19
CA LEU A 599 -28.78 13.42 5.68
C LEU A 599 -27.88 13.97 6.79
N PHE A 600 -27.30 15.15 6.57
CA PHE A 600 -26.41 15.82 7.52
C PHE A 600 -27.15 16.29 8.77
N TYR A 601 -28.36 16.84 8.60
CA TYR A 601 -29.20 17.24 9.73
C TYR A 601 -29.53 16.05 10.66
N ARG A 602 -29.90 14.91 10.08
CA ARG A 602 -30.17 13.67 10.86
C ARG A 602 -28.90 13.07 11.46
N ALA A 603 -27.73 13.38 10.90
CA ALA A 603 -26.43 12.93 11.40
C ALA A 603 -25.94 13.75 12.60
N PHE A 604 -26.41 14.98 12.76
CA PHE A 604 -26.10 15.88 13.88
C PHE A 604 -26.89 15.52 15.14
N ARG A 605 -26.62 14.35 15.72
CA ARG A 605 -27.18 13.92 17.02
C ARG A 605 -26.04 13.60 17.97
N TRP A 606 -26.09 14.16 19.19
CA TRP A 606 -25.03 13.97 20.20
C TRP A 606 -24.68 12.49 20.46
N SER A 607 -25.69 11.63 20.57
CA SER A 607 -25.51 10.19 20.76
C SER A 607 -24.73 9.53 19.61
N ARG A 608 -24.89 10.01 18.37
CA ARG A 608 -24.14 9.54 17.20
C ARG A 608 -22.75 10.13 17.13
N LEU A 609 -22.60 11.43 17.39
CA LEU A 609 -21.30 12.11 17.46
C LEU A 609 -20.38 11.40 18.47
N ARG A 610 -20.89 11.11 19.68
CA ARG A 610 -20.15 10.36 20.71
C ARG A 610 -19.80 8.94 20.27
N ARG A 611 -20.69 8.27 19.53
CA ARG A 611 -20.46 6.91 19.00
C ARG A 611 -19.34 6.91 17.95
N VAL A 612 -19.40 7.80 16.96
CA VAL A 612 -18.37 7.87 15.91
C VAL A 612 -17.03 8.36 16.48
N ALA A 613 -17.04 9.32 17.42
CA ALA A 613 -15.82 9.76 18.11
C ALA A 613 -15.15 8.61 18.88
N ARG A 614 -15.93 7.78 19.60
CA ARG A 614 -15.41 6.59 20.28
C ARG A 614 -14.89 5.53 19.31
N ARG A 615 -15.63 5.26 18.22
CA ARG A 615 -15.25 4.29 17.18
C ARG A 615 -13.93 4.66 16.53
N TYR A 616 -13.74 5.95 16.22
CA TYR A 616 -12.56 6.49 15.54
C TYR A 616 -11.54 7.14 16.49
N ARG A 617 -11.56 6.80 17.79
CA ARG A 617 -10.68 7.41 18.82
C ARG A 617 -9.19 7.32 18.53
N ARG A 618 -8.76 6.38 17.68
CA ARG A 618 -7.33 6.21 17.32
C ARG A 618 -6.76 7.41 16.53
N PHE A 619 -7.59 8.18 15.83
CA PHE A 619 -7.14 9.34 15.06
C PHE A 619 -6.52 10.44 15.95
N PRO A 620 -7.20 10.92 17.02
CA PRO A 620 -6.61 11.87 17.96
C PRO A 620 -5.35 11.36 18.67
N PHE A 621 -5.29 10.08 19.04
CA PHE A 621 -4.18 9.57 19.86
C PHE A 621 -2.92 9.19 19.07
N PHE A 622 -3.05 8.79 17.80
CA PHE A 622 -1.92 8.30 17.01
C PHE A 622 -1.67 9.09 15.73
N THR A 623 -2.73 9.41 14.97
CA THR A 623 -2.58 10.09 13.68
C THR A 623 -2.35 11.59 13.83
N MET A 624 -3.02 12.23 14.80
CA MET A 624 -2.89 13.67 15.02
C MET A 624 -1.47 14.09 15.44
N PRO A 625 -0.80 13.45 16.42
CA PRO A 625 0.56 13.84 16.80
C PRO A 625 1.58 13.69 15.67
N SER A 626 1.49 12.61 14.88
CA SER A 626 2.38 12.40 13.73
C SER A 626 2.21 13.49 12.66
N VAL A 627 0.96 13.78 12.28
CA VAL A 627 0.66 14.81 11.28
C VAL A 627 1.05 16.20 11.80
N LEU A 628 0.86 16.48 13.08
CA LEU A 628 1.27 17.73 13.71
C LEU A 628 2.79 17.91 13.63
N LEU A 629 3.59 16.89 14.00
CA LEU A 629 5.05 16.96 13.93
C LEU A 629 5.57 17.16 12.50
N ASN A 630 4.99 16.46 11.53
CA ASN A 630 5.36 16.66 10.12
C ASN A 630 4.97 18.06 9.61
N THR A 631 3.80 18.56 10.04
CA THR A 631 3.36 19.91 9.69
C THR A 631 4.27 20.95 10.33
N LEU A 632 4.69 20.76 11.59
CA LEU A 632 5.70 21.59 12.27
C LEU A 632 7.00 21.60 11.48
N ALA A 633 7.56 20.45 11.11
CA ALA A 633 8.80 20.40 10.32
C ALA A 633 8.72 21.20 9.01
N SER A 634 7.60 21.14 8.30
CA SER A 634 7.43 21.85 7.02
C SER A 634 7.09 23.34 7.14
N ARG A 635 6.48 23.78 8.25
CA ARG A 635 6.01 25.16 8.44
C ARG A 635 6.89 26.00 9.35
N LEU A 636 7.67 25.37 10.22
CA LEU A 636 8.57 26.04 11.14
C LEU A 636 9.60 26.95 10.45
N PRO A 637 10.15 26.63 9.27
CA PRO A 637 11.07 27.54 8.58
C PRO A 637 10.49 28.94 8.34
N PHE A 638 9.20 29.04 7.99
CA PHE A 638 8.54 30.34 7.79
C PHE A 638 8.45 31.14 9.10
N LEU A 639 8.23 30.46 10.24
CA LEU A 639 8.10 31.09 11.55
C LEU A 639 9.46 31.49 12.15
N LEU A 640 10.48 30.64 12.00
CA LEU A 640 11.82 30.94 12.51
C LEU A 640 12.53 32.01 11.67
N LEU A 641 12.33 32.00 10.34
CA LEU A 641 12.86 33.10 9.50
C LEU A 641 12.20 34.44 9.83
N LEU A 642 10.92 34.45 10.21
CA LEU A 642 10.29 35.65 10.74
C LEU A 642 10.93 36.06 12.06
N PHE A 643 11.13 35.11 12.98
CA PHE A 643 11.66 35.36 14.33
C PHE A 643 13.08 35.95 14.32
N PHE A 644 13.98 35.43 13.47
CA PHE A 644 15.36 35.88 13.40
C PHE A 644 15.60 37.04 12.43
N PHE A 645 14.68 37.26 11.48
CA PHE A 645 14.87 38.24 10.41
C PHE A 645 13.65 39.16 10.28
N ASN A 646 12.89 39.05 9.18
CA ASN A 646 11.77 39.94 8.88
C ASN A 646 10.82 39.33 7.83
N GLU A 647 9.68 39.96 7.61
CA GLU A 647 8.65 39.50 6.68
C GLU A 647 9.15 39.45 5.23
N ALA A 648 9.99 40.40 4.81
CA ALA A 648 10.54 40.40 3.45
C ALA A 648 11.39 39.15 3.17
N THR A 649 12.18 38.72 4.16
CA THR A 649 12.97 37.48 4.09
C THR A 649 12.07 36.25 3.96
N VAL A 650 10.99 36.19 4.75
CA VAL A 650 10.00 35.11 4.67
C VAL A 650 9.29 35.10 3.31
N GLY A 651 8.94 36.26 2.76
CA GLY A 651 8.31 36.37 1.44
C GLY A 651 9.22 35.89 0.31
N ARG A 652 10.50 36.26 0.34
CA ARG A 652 11.51 35.75 -0.60
C ARG A 652 11.65 34.23 -0.50
N TYR A 653 11.79 33.71 0.72
CA TYR A 653 11.84 32.27 0.98
C TYR A 653 10.58 31.54 0.50
N GLY A 654 9.40 32.13 0.70
CA GLY A 654 8.13 31.58 0.26
C GLY A 654 8.01 31.48 -1.26
N ARG A 655 8.42 32.52 -2.00
CA ARG A 655 8.45 32.47 -3.47
C ARG A 655 9.49 31.48 -4.01
N ALA A 656 10.68 31.46 -3.40
CA ALA A 656 11.73 30.49 -3.73
C ALA A 656 11.22 29.05 -3.52
N SER A 657 10.67 28.78 -2.33
CA SER A 657 10.13 27.46 -1.98
C SER A 657 8.99 27.05 -2.91
N LEU A 658 8.08 27.98 -3.21
CA LEU A 658 6.93 27.72 -4.09
C LEU A 658 7.40 27.28 -5.48
N ALA A 659 8.36 27.99 -6.09
CA ALA A 659 8.84 27.79 -7.45
C ALA A 659 9.30 26.34 -7.75
N LEU A 660 9.86 25.65 -6.74
CA LEU A 660 10.23 24.24 -6.86
C LEU A 660 9.16 23.31 -6.26
N ALA A 661 8.63 23.61 -5.08
CA ALA A 661 7.79 22.68 -4.33
C ALA A 661 6.44 22.39 -5.00
N ALA A 662 5.84 23.37 -5.68
CA ALA A 662 4.55 23.16 -6.34
C ALA A 662 4.63 22.22 -7.56
N PRO A 663 5.46 22.47 -8.59
CA PRO A 663 5.53 21.61 -9.77
C PRO A 663 6.04 20.21 -9.41
N LEU A 664 7.08 20.12 -8.57
CA LEU A 664 7.61 18.83 -8.13
C LEU A 664 6.62 18.10 -7.21
N GLY A 665 5.86 18.83 -6.41
CA GLY A 665 4.81 18.28 -5.55
C GLY A 665 3.62 17.73 -6.33
N LEU A 666 3.20 18.38 -7.42
CA LEU A 666 2.12 17.89 -8.29
C LEU A 666 2.49 16.55 -8.94
N LEU A 667 3.72 16.46 -9.43
CA LEU A 667 4.27 15.22 -10.01
C LEU A 667 4.40 14.14 -8.93
N GLY A 668 4.97 14.50 -7.78
CA GLY A 668 5.11 13.61 -6.63
C GLY A 668 3.76 13.09 -6.12
N GLN A 669 2.72 13.92 -6.09
CA GLN A 669 1.39 13.50 -5.66
C GLN A 669 0.70 12.61 -6.69
N SER A 670 0.84 12.91 -7.99
CA SER A 670 0.26 12.09 -9.05
C SER A 670 0.91 10.71 -9.10
N VAL A 671 2.25 10.67 -9.10
CA VAL A 671 3.04 9.43 -9.03
C VAL A 671 2.80 8.72 -7.70
N GLY A 672 2.73 9.46 -6.59
CA GLY A 672 2.51 8.95 -5.24
C GLY A 672 1.15 8.31 -5.04
N ASN A 673 0.09 8.85 -5.64
CA ASN A 673 -1.25 8.24 -5.59
C ASN A 673 -1.30 6.92 -6.36
N VAL A 674 -0.68 6.89 -7.54
CA VAL A 674 -0.55 5.65 -8.34
C VAL A 674 0.34 4.66 -7.60
N PHE A 675 1.49 5.11 -7.09
CA PHE A 675 2.39 4.30 -6.30
C PHE A 675 1.68 3.76 -5.06
N PHE A 676 0.92 4.56 -4.31
CA PHE A 676 0.15 4.08 -3.16
C PHE A 676 -0.83 2.98 -3.54
N ALA A 677 -1.63 3.21 -4.59
CA ALA A 677 -2.62 2.24 -5.07
C ALA A 677 -1.98 0.87 -5.43
N HIS A 678 -0.78 0.89 -6.02
CA HIS A 678 -0.07 -0.32 -6.44
C HIS A 678 0.97 -0.81 -5.41
N SER A 679 1.36 -0.02 -4.43
CA SER A 679 2.48 -0.33 -3.50
C SER A 679 2.10 -1.44 -2.54
N ALA A 680 0.87 -1.47 -2.04
CA ALA A 680 0.38 -2.59 -1.23
C ALA A 680 0.29 -3.88 -2.05
N GLU A 681 -0.01 -3.77 -3.35
CA GLU A 681 0.02 -4.90 -4.28
C GLU A 681 1.46 -5.33 -4.53
N ALA A 682 2.34 -4.45 -5.01
CA ALA A 682 3.78 -4.64 -5.20
C ALA A 682 4.52 -5.19 -3.95
N ALA A 683 4.13 -4.77 -2.75
CA ALA A 683 4.67 -5.25 -1.47
C ALA A 683 4.28 -6.69 -1.19
N ARG A 684 3.01 -7.05 -1.45
CA ARG A 684 2.58 -8.46 -1.45
C ARG A 684 3.30 -9.22 -2.57
N GLU A 685 3.50 -8.54 -3.68
CA GLU A 685 3.97 -9.04 -4.95
C GLU A 685 5.49 -9.21 -5.10
N GLY A 686 6.30 -8.86 -4.11
CA GLY A 686 7.77 -8.88 -4.24
C GLY A 686 8.34 -7.90 -5.28
N ALA A 687 7.48 -7.28 -6.11
CA ALA A 687 7.79 -6.22 -7.06
C ALA A 687 7.97 -4.85 -6.38
N LEU A 688 7.94 -4.78 -5.04
CA LEU A 688 8.11 -3.53 -4.31
C LEU A 688 9.47 -2.89 -4.59
N ARG A 689 10.54 -3.69 -4.65
CA ARG A 689 11.89 -3.21 -4.96
C ARG A 689 11.94 -2.57 -6.35
N PRO A 690 11.57 -3.24 -7.45
CA PRO A 690 11.60 -2.63 -8.78
C PRO A 690 10.59 -1.49 -8.92
N LEU A 691 9.41 -1.55 -8.29
CA LEU A 691 8.43 -0.45 -8.31
C LEU A 691 8.96 0.79 -7.54
N ALA A 692 9.45 0.60 -6.32
CA ALA A 692 10.01 1.69 -5.51
C ALA A 692 11.25 2.30 -6.18
N HIS A 693 12.16 1.48 -6.72
CA HIS A 693 13.30 1.95 -7.50
C HIS A 693 12.85 2.71 -8.75
N ARG A 694 11.85 2.22 -9.50
CA ARG A 694 11.35 2.89 -10.71
C ARG A 694 10.72 4.24 -10.36
N VAL A 695 9.88 4.31 -9.34
CA VAL A 695 9.27 5.57 -8.88
C VAL A 695 10.33 6.54 -8.39
N HIS A 696 11.27 6.08 -7.55
CA HIS A 696 12.41 6.87 -7.10
C HIS A 696 13.23 7.41 -8.28
N ALA A 697 13.55 6.55 -9.25
CA ALA A 697 14.35 6.92 -10.41
C ALA A 697 13.66 7.95 -11.29
N ARG A 698 12.36 7.80 -11.55
CA ARG A 698 11.59 8.75 -12.35
C ARG A 698 11.46 10.11 -11.67
N LEU A 699 11.19 10.11 -10.36
CA LEU A 699 11.14 11.36 -9.59
C LEU A 699 12.52 12.05 -9.58
N ALA A 700 13.62 11.30 -9.46
CA ALA A 700 14.97 11.85 -9.55
C ALA A 700 15.29 12.42 -10.94
N GLU A 701 14.98 11.68 -12.01
CA GLU A 701 15.16 12.11 -13.40
C GLU A 701 14.43 13.43 -13.69
N VAL A 702 13.18 13.56 -13.23
CA VAL A 702 12.33 14.73 -13.52
C VAL A 702 12.66 15.93 -12.61
N SER A 703 13.10 15.70 -11.37
CA SER A 703 13.32 16.78 -10.41
C SER A 703 14.69 17.46 -10.54
N LEU A 704 15.69 16.78 -11.12
CA LEU A 704 17.08 17.27 -11.11
C LEU A 704 17.27 18.51 -11.99
N PHE A 705 16.91 18.45 -13.27
CA PHE A 705 17.06 19.57 -14.20
C PHE A 705 16.39 20.87 -13.72
N PRO A 706 15.07 20.91 -13.38
CA PRO A 706 14.43 22.16 -12.98
C PRO A 706 15.04 22.73 -11.70
N THR A 707 15.53 21.87 -10.79
CA THR A 707 16.23 22.30 -9.58
C THR A 707 17.57 22.95 -9.93
N LEU A 708 18.43 22.28 -10.70
CA LEU A 708 19.76 22.78 -11.05
C LEU A 708 19.69 24.03 -11.94
N ALA A 709 18.79 24.06 -12.92
CA ALA A 709 18.60 25.23 -13.79
C ALA A 709 18.22 26.47 -12.97
N LEU A 710 17.32 26.32 -12.00
CA LEU A 710 16.92 27.43 -11.12
C LEU A 710 17.96 27.73 -10.01
N MET A 711 18.83 26.79 -9.63
CA MET A 711 19.96 27.10 -8.74
C MET A 711 21.01 27.98 -9.45
N LEU A 712 21.26 27.71 -10.74
CA LEU A 712 22.20 28.46 -11.56
C LEU A 712 21.62 29.84 -11.92
N ALA A 713 20.50 29.83 -12.65
CA ALA A 713 19.91 31.01 -13.28
C ALA A 713 18.75 31.63 -12.48
N GLY A 714 18.44 31.11 -11.27
CA GLY A 714 17.35 31.59 -10.42
C GLY A 714 17.31 33.10 -10.21
N PRO A 715 18.43 33.77 -9.89
CA PRO A 715 18.46 35.22 -9.71
C PRO A 715 17.96 35.99 -10.94
N ASP A 716 18.37 35.58 -12.14
CA ASP A 716 18.00 36.21 -13.41
C ASP A 716 16.54 35.90 -13.78
N VAL A 717 16.16 34.62 -13.68
CA VAL A 717 14.78 34.17 -13.94
C VAL A 717 13.80 34.90 -13.02
N PHE A 718 14.11 35.03 -11.73
CA PHE A 718 13.25 35.75 -10.79
C PHE A 718 13.22 37.26 -11.06
N ALA A 719 14.36 37.86 -11.42
CA ALA A 719 14.43 39.27 -11.77
C ALA A 719 13.57 39.62 -12.99
N VAL A 720 13.52 38.75 -14.00
CA VAL A 720 12.70 38.95 -15.21
C VAL A 720 11.24 38.59 -14.97
N VAL A 721 10.98 37.40 -14.45
CA VAL A 721 9.62 36.84 -14.33
C VAL A 721 8.86 37.51 -13.20
N LEU A 722 9.45 37.64 -12.02
CA LEU A 722 8.79 38.19 -10.82
C LEU A 722 9.08 39.68 -10.60
N GLY A 723 10.18 40.19 -11.18
CA GLY A 723 10.63 41.58 -11.07
C GLY A 723 11.96 41.71 -10.32
N LYS A 724 12.70 42.79 -10.59
CA LYS A 724 14.08 42.99 -10.10
C LYS A 724 14.26 42.82 -8.59
N SER A 725 13.28 43.25 -7.79
CA SER A 725 13.31 43.11 -6.34
C SER A 725 13.43 41.65 -5.88
N TRP A 726 12.92 40.70 -6.68
CA TRP A 726 12.87 39.27 -6.35
C TRP A 726 14.15 38.50 -6.71
N ARG A 727 15.19 39.15 -7.23
CA ARG A 727 16.49 38.52 -7.54
C ARG A 727 17.04 37.70 -6.36
N LEU A 728 17.01 38.26 -5.15
CA LEU A 728 17.45 37.59 -3.92
C LEU A 728 16.65 36.32 -3.58
N ALA A 729 15.37 36.24 -3.95
CA ALA A 729 14.59 35.02 -3.79
C ALA A 729 15.10 33.89 -4.71
N GLY A 730 15.60 34.25 -5.91
CA GLY A 730 16.29 33.32 -6.80
C GLY A 730 17.60 32.81 -6.21
N GLU A 731 18.34 33.65 -5.48
CA GLU A 731 19.56 33.22 -4.77
C GLU A 731 19.27 32.19 -3.67
N TYR A 732 18.14 32.32 -2.98
CA TYR A 732 17.76 31.39 -1.90
C TYR A 732 17.65 29.94 -2.39
N LEU A 733 17.33 29.73 -3.67
CA LEU A 733 17.27 28.40 -4.28
C LEU A 733 18.60 27.66 -4.25
N ARG A 734 19.74 28.37 -4.24
CA ARG A 734 21.07 27.77 -4.12
C ARG A 734 21.24 27.03 -2.80
N PHE A 735 20.59 27.51 -1.74
CA PHE A 735 20.67 26.92 -0.40
C PHE A 735 19.60 25.84 -0.19
N ILE A 736 18.35 26.10 -0.59
CA ILE A 736 17.21 25.23 -0.24
C ILE A 736 16.78 24.28 -1.36
N GLY A 737 17.20 24.53 -2.60
CA GLY A 737 16.82 23.76 -3.79
C GLY A 737 17.12 22.26 -3.67
N PRO A 738 18.33 21.84 -3.27
CA PRO A 738 18.66 20.43 -3.09
C PRO A 738 17.75 19.71 -2.08
N TRP A 739 17.40 20.38 -0.98
CA TRP A 739 16.48 19.84 0.03
C TRP A 739 15.06 19.68 -0.51
N ILE A 740 14.54 20.67 -1.24
CA ILE A 740 13.19 20.60 -1.83
C ILE A 740 13.12 19.48 -2.87
N MET A 741 14.15 19.34 -3.71
CA MET A 741 14.27 18.24 -4.67
C MET A 741 14.26 16.87 -3.98
N LEU A 742 15.06 16.67 -2.93
CA LEU A 742 15.04 15.40 -2.20
C LEU A 742 13.69 15.16 -1.52
N SER A 743 13.04 16.22 -1.03
CA SER A 743 11.71 16.12 -0.43
C SER A 743 10.64 15.68 -1.43
N SER A 744 10.69 16.14 -2.69
CA SER A 744 9.75 15.71 -3.73
C SER A 744 9.97 14.26 -4.18
N ILE A 745 11.21 13.76 -4.11
CA ILE A 745 11.55 12.37 -4.41
C ILE A 745 11.13 11.43 -3.27
N VAL A 746 11.38 11.83 -2.02
CA VAL A 746 11.18 11.00 -0.83
C VAL A 746 9.71 10.96 -0.40
N SER A 747 8.99 12.08 -0.44
CA SER A 747 7.63 12.18 0.12
C SER A 747 6.60 11.22 -0.50
N PRO A 748 6.60 10.92 -1.81
CA PRO A 748 5.65 9.94 -2.38
C PRO A 748 5.93 8.50 -1.93
N LEU A 749 7.18 8.22 -1.54
CA LEU A 749 7.63 6.91 -1.11
C LEU A 749 7.37 6.65 0.38
N THR A 750 7.13 7.69 1.21
CA THR A 750 6.90 7.50 2.66
C THR A 750 5.70 6.62 2.97
N VAL A 751 4.76 6.49 2.02
CA VAL A 751 3.64 5.56 2.12
C VAL A 751 4.07 4.09 2.28
N LEU A 752 5.31 3.76 1.94
CA LEU A 752 5.89 2.45 2.23
C LEU A 752 5.97 2.15 3.72
N PHE A 753 6.15 3.16 4.58
CA PHE A 753 6.09 2.94 6.03
C PHE A 753 4.69 2.49 6.46
N ASP A 754 3.64 3.00 5.82
CA ASP A 754 2.27 2.55 6.10
C ASP A 754 2.02 1.15 5.53
N VAL A 755 2.43 0.93 4.27
CA VAL A 755 2.23 -0.34 3.55
C VAL A 755 2.99 -1.51 4.19
N LEU A 756 4.18 -1.25 4.74
CA LEU A 756 5.02 -2.24 5.42
C LEU A 756 4.81 -2.28 6.94
N GLU A 757 3.81 -1.55 7.46
CA GLU A 757 3.50 -1.46 8.89
C GLU A 757 4.69 -1.03 9.77
N ARG A 758 5.51 -0.11 9.25
CA ARG A 758 6.70 0.49 9.89
C ARG A 758 6.45 1.94 10.35
N GLN A 759 5.24 2.28 10.79
CA GLN A 759 4.88 3.66 11.18
C GLN A 759 5.73 4.23 12.33
N ARG A 760 6.28 3.37 13.21
CA ARG A 760 7.24 3.79 14.24
C ARG A 760 8.53 4.36 13.64
N LEU A 761 8.99 3.76 12.54
CA LEU A 761 10.19 4.22 11.83
C LEU A 761 9.93 5.55 11.12
N ASP A 762 8.74 5.73 10.51
CA ASP A 762 8.32 7.01 9.92
C ASP A 762 8.30 8.16 10.95
N LEU A 763 7.73 7.89 12.14
CA LEU A 763 7.73 8.84 13.24
C LEU A 763 9.15 9.21 13.67
N MET A 764 10.05 8.23 13.79
CA MET A 764 11.45 8.46 14.14
C MET A 764 12.16 9.30 13.09
N MET A 765 12.02 8.97 11.80
CA MET A 765 12.62 9.74 10.70
C MET A 765 12.08 11.17 10.64
N SER A 766 10.78 11.35 10.87
CA SER A 766 10.14 12.66 10.91
C SER A 766 10.60 13.49 12.10
N ALA A 767 10.78 12.87 13.27
CA ALA A 767 11.33 13.54 14.46
C ALA A 767 12.80 13.95 14.25
N VAL A 768 13.62 13.08 13.66
CA VAL A 768 15.02 13.39 13.32
C VAL A 768 15.09 14.57 12.35
N LEU A 769 14.30 14.55 11.28
CA LEU A 769 14.23 15.65 10.32
C LEU A 769 13.81 16.97 11.01
N PHE A 770 12.76 16.93 11.84
CA PHE A 770 12.30 18.09 12.59
C PHE A 770 13.40 18.67 13.49
N VAL A 771 14.06 17.83 14.29
CA VAL A 771 15.13 18.27 15.21
C VAL A 771 16.31 18.84 14.44
N LEU A 772 16.78 18.16 13.39
CA LEU A 772 17.89 18.64 12.56
C LEU A 772 17.59 20.00 11.93
N GLN A 773 16.43 20.16 11.30
CA GLN A 773 16.08 21.42 10.64
C GLN A 773 15.87 22.56 11.63
N THR A 774 15.20 22.28 12.76
CA THR A 774 14.93 23.29 13.79
C THR A 774 16.23 23.77 14.43
N THR A 775 17.11 22.85 14.82
CA THR A 775 18.39 23.19 15.46
C THR A 775 19.32 23.90 14.51
N ALA A 776 19.44 23.44 13.26
CA ALA A 776 20.29 24.08 12.25
C ALA A 776 19.79 25.48 11.87
N LEU A 777 18.48 25.66 11.68
CA LEU A 777 17.92 26.97 11.36
C LEU A 777 18.01 27.92 12.55
N ALA A 778 17.81 27.43 13.78
CA ALA A 778 17.99 28.26 14.99
C ALA A 778 19.46 28.68 15.16
N ALA A 779 20.40 27.74 15.05
CA ALA A 779 21.83 28.03 15.15
C ALA A 779 22.29 29.00 14.05
N GLY A 780 21.86 28.78 12.80
CA GLY A 780 22.15 29.69 11.71
C GLY A 780 21.46 31.06 11.86
N GLY A 781 20.24 31.10 12.38
CA GLY A 781 19.50 32.34 12.66
C GLY A 781 20.17 33.21 13.73
N MET A 782 20.76 32.59 14.76
CA MET A 782 21.52 33.30 15.80
C MET A 782 22.75 34.05 15.26
N THR A 783 23.24 33.72 14.07
CA THR A 783 24.35 34.46 13.42
C THR A 783 23.93 35.81 12.86
N GLY A 784 22.62 36.08 12.74
CA GLY A 784 22.08 37.28 12.09
C GLY A 784 22.26 37.31 10.57
N ASN A 785 22.87 36.29 9.96
CA ASN A 785 23.06 36.20 8.51
C ASN A 785 22.07 35.23 7.87
N VAL A 786 21.20 35.75 6.99
CA VAL A 786 20.15 34.97 6.31
C VAL A 786 20.72 33.83 5.46
N HIS A 787 21.82 34.07 4.73
CA HIS A 787 22.42 33.04 3.88
C HIS A 787 22.97 31.89 4.71
N THR A 788 23.57 32.18 5.87
CA THR A 788 24.05 31.15 6.81
C THR A 788 22.89 30.34 7.38
N ALA A 789 21.79 30.99 7.76
CA ALA A 789 20.58 30.33 8.24
C ALA A 789 19.94 29.42 7.17
N LEU A 790 19.85 29.89 5.93
CA LEU A 790 19.30 29.12 4.81
C LEU A 790 20.23 27.97 4.39
N LEU A 791 21.55 28.17 4.41
CA LEU A 791 22.52 27.11 4.16
C LEU A 791 22.42 26.02 5.23
N ALA A 792 22.38 26.39 6.51
CA ALA A 792 22.20 25.45 7.62
C ALA A 792 20.89 24.66 7.48
N LEU A 793 19.78 25.34 7.17
CA LEU A 793 18.49 24.70 6.88
C LEU A 793 18.57 23.74 5.68
N GLY A 794 19.20 24.18 4.59
CA GLY A 794 19.37 23.39 3.37
C GLY A 794 20.18 22.12 3.60
N VAL A 795 21.33 22.23 4.25
CA VAL A 795 22.21 21.10 4.60
C VAL A 795 21.50 20.14 5.55
N ALA A 796 20.88 20.64 6.62
CA ALA A 796 20.13 19.80 7.56
C ALA A 796 18.93 19.11 6.90
N GLY A 797 18.24 19.82 6.00
CA GLY A 797 17.15 19.28 5.21
C GLY A 797 17.61 18.17 4.26
N VAL A 798 18.73 18.37 3.56
CA VAL A 798 19.36 17.34 2.71
C VAL A 798 19.73 16.13 3.54
N ALA A 799 20.46 16.31 4.64
CA ALA A 799 20.88 15.22 5.52
C ALA A 799 19.67 14.43 6.04
N GLY A 800 18.65 15.12 6.57
CA GLY A 800 17.44 14.48 7.06
C GLY A 800 16.66 13.73 5.97
N ARG A 801 16.57 14.28 4.75
CA ARG A 801 15.91 13.61 3.62
C ARG A 801 16.71 12.44 3.06
N LEU A 802 18.04 12.50 3.07
CA LEU A 802 18.90 11.37 2.72
C LEU A 802 18.75 10.23 3.72
N LEU A 803 18.72 10.51 5.03
CA LEU A 803 18.44 9.50 6.06
C LEU A 803 17.06 8.87 5.88
N HIS A 804 16.04 9.70 5.65
CA HIS A 804 14.68 9.26 5.41
C HIS A 804 14.59 8.39 4.13
N GLY A 805 15.23 8.83 3.05
CA GLY A 805 15.32 8.09 1.78
C GLY A 805 16.08 6.76 1.95
N ALA A 806 17.19 6.74 2.69
CA ALA A 806 17.95 5.53 2.98
C ALA A 806 17.13 4.52 3.79
N ALA A 807 16.36 4.98 4.78
CA ALA A 807 15.42 4.13 5.51
C ALA A 807 14.37 3.53 4.57
N LEU A 808 13.85 4.31 3.62
CA LEU A 808 12.91 3.84 2.60
C LEU A 808 13.52 2.81 1.64
N LEU A 809 14.74 3.05 1.15
CA LEU A 809 15.48 2.10 0.32
C LEU A 809 15.74 0.80 1.08
N ARG A 810 16.09 0.89 2.38
CA ARG A 810 16.31 -0.27 3.24
C ARG A 810 15.05 -1.10 3.44
N ILE A 811 13.91 -0.49 3.76
CA ILE A 811 12.65 -1.24 3.96
C ILE A 811 12.08 -1.77 2.64
N SER A 812 12.33 -1.11 1.52
CA SER A 812 11.96 -1.58 0.17
C SER A 812 12.97 -2.56 -0.43
N ARG A 813 14.04 -2.90 0.30
CA ARG A 813 15.12 -3.81 -0.12
C ARG A 813 15.81 -3.37 -1.41
N VAL A 814 15.84 -2.07 -1.70
CA VAL A 814 16.63 -1.50 -2.80
C VAL A 814 18.07 -1.29 -2.30
N PRO A 815 19.08 -1.94 -2.90
CA PRO A 815 20.48 -1.68 -2.53
C PRO A 815 20.82 -0.21 -2.72
N VAL A 816 21.58 0.38 -1.80
CA VAL A 816 21.96 1.80 -1.85
C VAL A 816 22.62 2.15 -3.18
N GLN A 817 23.50 1.29 -3.69
CA GLN A 817 24.15 1.44 -5.00
C GLN A 817 23.13 1.56 -6.15
N LEU A 818 22.07 0.75 -6.12
CA LEU A 818 20.99 0.80 -7.11
C LEU A 818 20.15 2.07 -6.95
N GLY A 819 19.89 2.50 -5.71
CA GLY A 819 19.22 3.76 -5.41
C GLY A 819 19.98 5.02 -5.86
N LEU A 820 21.31 4.96 -5.96
CA LEU A 820 22.13 6.09 -6.40
C LEU A 820 22.27 6.20 -7.93
N ARG A 821 22.13 5.10 -8.68
CA ARG A 821 22.24 5.09 -10.15
C ARG A 821 21.33 6.09 -10.88
N PRO A 822 20.07 6.30 -10.46
CA PRO A 822 19.20 7.27 -11.11
C PRO A 822 19.72 8.70 -11.11
N TYR A 823 20.48 9.11 -10.09
CA TYR A 823 21.06 10.45 -10.03
C TYR A 823 22.11 10.66 -11.13
N GLY A 824 23.00 9.67 -11.36
CA GLY A 824 23.96 9.73 -12.46
C GLY A 824 23.30 9.70 -13.85
N ARG A 825 22.16 8.99 -13.99
CA ARG A 825 21.36 9.03 -15.22
C ARG A 825 20.66 10.39 -15.38
N ALA A 826 20.09 10.92 -14.33
CA ALA A 826 19.44 12.23 -14.31
C ALA A 826 20.44 13.34 -14.70
N VAL A 827 21.68 13.28 -14.19
CA VAL A 827 22.76 14.19 -14.59
C VAL A 827 23.01 14.08 -16.09
N ARG A 828 23.25 12.88 -16.64
CA ARG A 828 23.49 12.69 -18.08
C ARG A 828 22.34 13.20 -18.96
N ILE A 829 21.09 13.01 -18.54
CA ILE A 829 19.92 13.52 -19.27
C ILE A 829 19.84 15.05 -19.17
N SER A 830 20.23 15.63 -18.04
CA SER A 830 20.13 17.08 -17.77
C SER A 830 21.27 17.89 -18.35
N VAL A 831 22.50 17.34 -18.46
CA VAL A 831 23.71 18.04 -18.92
C VAL A 831 23.51 18.77 -20.26
N PRO A 832 22.94 18.17 -21.33
CA PRO A 832 22.74 18.87 -22.61
C PRO A 832 21.86 20.12 -22.50
N PHE A 833 20.95 20.16 -21.53
CA PHE A 833 20.07 21.29 -21.28
C PHE A 833 20.63 22.26 -20.23
N LEU A 834 21.51 21.78 -19.34
CA LEU A 834 22.16 22.61 -18.33
C LEU A 834 23.38 23.34 -18.88
N LEU A 835 24.09 22.80 -19.86
CA LEU A 835 25.27 23.44 -20.46
C LEU A 835 24.94 24.81 -21.08
N PRO A 836 23.88 24.98 -21.89
CA PRO A 836 23.50 26.31 -22.39
C PRO A 836 23.12 27.27 -21.26
N VAL A 837 22.39 26.80 -20.25
CA VAL A 837 22.01 27.60 -19.09
C VAL A 837 23.25 28.04 -18.30
N ALA A 838 24.17 27.13 -18.02
CA ALA A 838 25.43 27.43 -17.33
C ALA A 838 26.29 28.40 -18.14
N LEU A 839 26.37 28.23 -19.45
CA LEU A 839 27.13 29.11 -20.35
C LEU A 839 26.59 30.54 -20.32
N VAL A 840 25.28 30.74 -20.50
CA VAL A 840 24.71 32.10 -20.48
C VAL A 840 24.76 32.74 -19.10
N THR A 841 24.70 31.93 -18.02
CA THR A 841 24.87 32.45 -16.65
C THR A 841 26.34 32.81 -16.38
N TRP A 842 27.29 32.05 -16.91
CA TRP A 842 28.73 32.28 -16.75
C TRP A 842 29.23 33.47 -17.58
N LEU A 843 28.70 33.64 -18.79
CA LEU A 843 28.94 34.79 -19.66
C LEU A 843 28.24 36.07 -19.18
N ASP A 844 27.52 36.02 -18.06
CA ASP A 844 26.72 37.11 -17.49
C ASP A 844 25.83 37.80 -18.53
N VAL A 845 25.22 36.99 -19.40
CA VAL A 845 24.32 37.48 -20.45
C VAL A 845 23.10 38.13 -19.80
N SER A 846 22.56 39.18 -20.43
CA SER A 846 21.37 39.89 -19.94
C SER A 846 20.28 38.93 -19.41
N PRO A 847 19.68 39.20 -18.24
CA PRO A 847 18.73 38.30 -17.58
C PRO A 847 17.58 37.81 -18.48
N ILE A 848 17.18 38.61 -19.47
CA ILE A 848 16.11 38.25 -20.42
C ILE A 848 16.50 37.08 -21.33
N TRP A 849 17.75 37.07 -21.81
CA TRP A 849 18.29 36.00 -22.63
C TRP A 849 18.55 34.75 -21.79
N THR A 850 19.11 34.92 -20.59
CA THR A 850 19.27 33.82 -19.62
C THR A 850 17.93 33.15 -19.31
N THR A 851 16.89 33.94 -19.08
CA THR A 851 15.52 33.43 -18.87
C THR A 851 14.97 32.72 -20.11
N GLY A 852 15.15 33.29 -21.30
CA GLY A 852 14.74 32.68 -22.57
C GLY A 852 15.40 31.32 -22.80
N VAL A 853 16.71 31.21 -22.54
CA VAL A 853 17.46 29.94 -22.65
C VAL A 853 16.97 28.91 -21.63
N VAL A 854 16.71 29.31 -20.38
CA VAL A 854 16.14 28.41 -19.36
C VAL A 854 14.77 27.87 -19.79
N LEU A 855 13.90 28.72 -20.34
CA LEU A 855 12.58 28.30 -20.81
C LEU A 855 12.66 27.35 -22.02
N LEU A 856 13.52 27.66 -23.00
CA LEU A 856 13.75 26.80 -24.16
C LEU A 856 14.33 25.44 -23.76
N CYS A 857 15.35 25.44 -22.91
CA CYS A 857 15.95 24.20 -22.38
C CYS A 857 14.95 23.40 -21.54
N GLY A 858 14.10 24.08 -20.75
CA GLY A 858 13.04 23.45 -19.99
C GLY A 858 11.94 22.84 -20.86
N ALA A 859 11.53 23.51 -21.93
CA ALA A 859 10.58 22.98 -22.90
C ALA A 859 11.17 21.75 -23.63
N GLY A 860 12.43 21.82 -24.06
CA GLY A 860 13.14 20.69 -24.68
C GLY A 860 13.31 19.51 -23.72
N PHE A 861 13.64 19.76 -22.47
CA PHE A 861 13.74 18.74 -21.42
C PHE A 861 12.38 18.07 -21.16
N ALA A 862 11.32 18.88 -21.02
CA ALA A 862 9.96 18.39 -20.85
C ALA A 862 9.49 17.56 -22.05
N TRP A 863 9.74 18.03 -23.29
CA TRP A 863 9.43 17.29 -24.52
C TRP A 863 10.12 15.92 -24.57
N ARG A 864 11.39 15.85 -24.14
CA ARG A 864 12.15 14.60 -24.09
C ARG A 864 11.63 13.61 -23.03
N LEU A 865 11.04 14.11 -21.94
CA LEU A 865 10.55 13.30 -20.82
C LEU A 865 9.06 12.98 -20.90
N LEU A 866 8.25 13.81 -21.56
CA LEU A 866 6.80 13.63 -21.66
C LEU A 866 6.39 12.24 -22.22
N PRO A 867 6.98 11.77 -23.34
CA PRO A 867 6.67 10.43 -23.87
C PRO A 867 6.95 9.33 -22.85
N LYS A 868 8.07 9.44 -22.11
CA LYS A 868 8.51 8.48 -21.08
C LYS A 868 7.68 8.54 -19.79
N LEU A 869 6.94 9.62 -19.58
CA LEU A 869 5.99 9.79 -18.46
C LEU A 869 4.59 9.28 -18.82
N ILE A 870 4.24 9.26 -20.12
CA ILE A 870 2.95 8.81 -20.64
C ILE A 870 2.99 7.32 -21.02
N GLU A 871 4.15 6.78 -21.41
CA GLU A 871 4.37 5.35 -21.65
C GLU A 871 3.99 4.51 -20.42
N THR A 872 2.89 3.77 -20.55
CA THR A 872 2.47 2.77 -19.57
C THR A 872 3.49 1.63 -19.48
N PRO A 873 3.55 0.90 -18.34
CA PRO A 873 4.72 0.17 -17.85
C PRO A 873 5.25 -1.01 -18.70
N HIS A 874 4.70 -1.30 -19.88
CA HIS A 874 4.91 -2.56 -20.59
C HIS A 874 5.92 -2.52 -21.76
N GLN A 875 6.50 -1.37 -22.11
CA GLN A 875 7.26 -1.25 -23.37
C GLN A 875 8.81 -1.29 -23.30
N ASN A 876 9.44 -1.44 -22.14
CA ASN A 876 10.92 -1.41 -22.05
C ASN A 876 11.56 -2.69 -21.45
N GLU A 877 10.99 -3.87 -21.76
CA GLU A 877 11.66 -5.18 -21.57
C GLU A 877 11.82 -5.92 -22.91
N GLN A 878 12.08 -5.17 -23.98
CA GLN A 878 12.92 -5.62 -25.10
C GLN A 878 14.32 -5.06 -24.87
#